data_AF-A0A8X7WEY9-F1
#
_entry.id   AF-A0A8X7WEY9-F1
#
_cell.length_a   1.000
_cell.length_b   1.000
_cell.length_c   1.000
_cell.angle_alpha   90.00
_cell.angle_beta   90.00
_cell.angle_gamma   90.00
#
_symmetry.space_group_name_H-M   'P 1'
#
loop_
_entity.id
_entity.type
_entity.pdbx_description
1 polymer ?
#
loop_
_entity_poly.entity_id
_entity_poly.type
_entity_poly.pdbx_seq_one_letter_code
_entity_poly.pdbx_strand_id
1 'polypeptide(L)'
;MSWDDGTHAKVNRVQLTFDDVIRSIEVEYEGTNAHPQRRGTVGTNSDGFTLSSDEFITHVSGYYRTTFSGDVITALLFRTNKNTYGPYGNLTRNFFSADAPRNNQIAGFLGNSGSALNSINVHFAPIPPPGSIKPNPVGPGTGDAGSGQPVTGDAGGGPKPGGPETGENGAGTKPDGPGTGAYGDATKPGGPGTGEDGAGTKPGGPITDEDGDGTKPGSPGSGDGAASKPVGPETGHDGAGTKPGGPGTSDDGGGRPRPVVPGKMGPLGGAKGNEFDDVGFDGVKKITVGADEFSVTYIKIEYVKDGKVEIREHGTSRGQLKEFSVNYPNDNIVAVGGSYNHIYTYDTTLITSLYFTTSRGLTSSLFGEKTGTDFEFQSDNRGKLLGFHGRAGYAIDAIGVYFHTGSQGGKGGDPGKGGTRPVVPGRMGPLGGAKGNEFDDVGFDGVKKVIVGADEFSVTYIKIEYLKDGKVEIREHGTSRGQLKEFSVDYPNDNIVAVGGSYDHIFTYDTKLITSLYFTTSRGFTSPLFGEKMGTDFEFQGENRGKLLGFHGRAGYAIDAIGAYFHTGSQGGEGGEPSKGGPKPVLPVKMGPLGGDRGNEFNDVGFDGVKKVAVGDDEFSVTYIKIEYAKDGKVEIREHGTSRGQVKEFSVDYPNDNVTAVGGSYDHIFTYDTTLITSLYLTTSRGFTSPLFGKMKGTEFEFKGDNGGKLLGFHGRAGHAIDAIGAYFDTGSEPSSDSKSGKGTESSSTTQQSGKVTDSGSSTQKGGKGTGSVSNTKRLDAQGGKGGNQWDDGGDYYGVTKILVAVGRGIEQISFEYVKNGQTKEAPARGVRGRRSTIGTFEISHPNEYLLSVKGWSDSSNKIAGIQFKTNTKTSKYYGFEKLPGEESTDILLEVKDKKIVGFHGFADSHVNSLGAYIAPVAN
;
A
#
# COMPACT_ATOMS: atom_id res chain seq x y z
N MET A 1 6.31 40.76 18.66
CA MET A 1 4.87 40.90 18.94
C MET A 1 4.18 39.62 18.55
N SER A 2 3.39 39.04 19.45
CA SER A 2 2.48 37.95 19.11
C SER A 2 1.27 38.48 18.35
N TRP A 3 0.65 37.63 17.54
CA TRP A 3 -0.56 37.92 16.79
C TRP A 3 -1.34 36.63 16.56
N ASP A 4 -2.66 36.76 16.46
CA ASP A 4 -3.58 35.68 16.15
C ASP A 4 -4.73 36.28 15.34
N ASP A 5 -4.95 35.78 14.14
CA ASP A 5 -6.06 36.23 13.29
C ASP A 5 -7.39 35.53 13.65
N GLY A 6 -7.34 34.44 14.42
CA GLY A 6 -8.48 33.58 14.74
C GLY A 6 -8.84 32.57 13.63
N THR A 7 -9.90 31.80 13.84
CA THR A 7 -10.45 30.87 12.85
C THR A 7 -11.48 31.58 11.96
N HIS A 8 -11.31 31.52 10.64
CA HIS A 8 -12.24 32.09 9.66
C HIS A 8 -12.98 31.01 8.86
N ALA A 9 -13.87 31.43 7.97
CA ALA A 9 -14.56 30.51 7.06
C ALA A 9 -13.62 29.91 6.00
N LYS A 10 -12.65 30.70 5.51
CA LYS A 10 -11.69 30.33 4.46
C LYS A 10 -10.57 31.37 4.33
N VAL A 11 -9.39 30.97 3.85
CA VAL A 11 -8.36 31.88 3.33
C VAL A 11 -8.63 32.19 1.85
N ASN A 12 -8.58 33.47 1.47
CA ASN A 12 -8.75 33.94 0.09
C ASN A 12 -7.43 34.33 -0.59
N ARG A 13 -6.58 35.10 0.11
CA ARG A 13 -5.25 35.51 -0.40
C ARG A 13 -4.20 35.42 0.69
N VAL A 14 -2.99 34.99 0.34
CA VAL A 14 -1.79 35.13 1.17
C VAL A 14 -0.79 36.00 0.42
N GLN A 15 -0.30 37.06 1.04
CA GLN A 15 0.79 37.90 0.55
C GLN A 15 1.97 37.83 1.53
N LEU A 16 3.17 37.67 1.00
CA LEU A 16 4.41 37.61 1.76
C LEU A 16 5.33 38.75 1.34
N THR A 17 6.22 39.15 2.26
CA THR A 17 7.44 39.89 1.89
C THR A 17 8.64 39.19 2.49
N PHE A 18 9.77 39.15 1.78
CA PHE A 18 10.94 38.37 2.16
C PHE A 18 12.26 38.90 1.58
N ASP A 19 13.34 38.62 2.32
CA ASP A 19 14.74 38.82 1.93
C ASP A 19 15.44 37.45 1.98
N ASP A 20 16.52 37.34 2.76
CA ASP A 20 17.08 36.06 3.20
C ASP A 20 16.24 35.35 4.28
N VAL A 21 15.20 36.03 4.78
CA VAL A 21 14.19 35.54 5.72
C VAL A 21 12.79 36.03 5.34
N ILE A 22 11.74 35.36 5.82
CA ILE A 22 10.36 35.88 5.72
C ILE A 22 10.23 37.12 6.61
N ARG A 23 9.92 38.26 6.00
CA ARG A 23 9.82 39.56 6.67
C ARG A 23 8.41 39.85 7.17
N SER A 24 7.39 39.47 6.39
CA SER A 24 5.99 39.53 6.81
C SER A 24 5.10 38.52 6.10
N ILE A 25 3.98 38.19 6.75
CA ILE A 25 2.79 37.60 6.13
C ILE A 25 1.58 38.53 6.29
N GLU A 26 0.70 38.56 5.30
CA GLU A 26 -0.55 39.32 5.27
C GLU A 26 -1.61 38.41 4.62
N VAL A 27 -2.70 38.13 5.33
CA VAL A 27 -3.71 37.14 4.92
C VAL A 27 -5.08 37.80 4.82
N GLU A 28 -5.77 37.55 3.70
CA GLU A 28 -7.14 37.97 3.48
C GLU A 28 -8.07 36.76 3.65
N TYR A 29 -9.10 36.91 4.47
CA TYR A 29 -10.05 35.85 4.83
C TYR A 29 -11.43 36.11 4.24
N GLU A 30 -12.16 35.03 3.97
CA GLU A 30 -13.51 35.12 3.42
C GLU A 30 -14.51 35.66 4.44
N GLY A 31 -15.37 36.59 3.99
CA GLY A 31 -16.42 37.20 4.81
C GLY A 31 -15.96 38.35 5.72
N THR A 32 -14.68 38.71 5.72
CA THR A 32 -14.17 39.84 6.53
C THR A 32 -14.13 41.14 5.73
N ASN A 33 -14.79 42.20 6.24
CA ASN A 33 -14.68 43.57 5.69
C ASN A 33 -13.48 44.37 6.26
N ALA A 34 -12.61 43.72 7.05
CA ALA A 34 -11.42 44.34 7.60
C ALA A 34 -10.29 44.33 6.56
N HIS A 35 -9.47 45.39 6.52
CA HIS A 35 -8.23 45.35 5.74
C HIS A 35 -7.29 44.29 6.32
N PRO A 36 -6.67 43.42 5.49
CA PRO A 36 -5.77 42.39 5.96
C PRO A 36 -4.57 43.03 6.65
N GLN A 37 -4.23 42.55 7.85
CA GLN A 37 -3.17 43.15 8.66
C GLN A 37 -1.84 42.44 8.42
N ARG A 38 -0.82 43.22 8.02
CA ARG A 38 0.55 42.72 7.87
C ARG A 38 1.16 42.34 9.22
N ARG A 39 1.74 41.14 9.27
CA ARG A 39 2.40 40.54 10.45
C ARG A 39 3.91 40.51 10.21
N GLY A 40 4.62 41.53 10.68
CA GLY A 40 6.07 41.70 10.48
C GLY A 40 6.43 43.03 9.80
N THR A 41 7.58 43.07 9.13
CA THR A 41 8.09 44.27 8.42
C THR A 41 8.16 44.04 6.91
N VAL A 42 8.38 45.09 6.13
CA VAL A 42 8.43 44.99 4.66
C VAL A 42 9.81 44.54 4.21
N GLY A 43 9.88 43.41 3.51
CA GLY A 43 11.07 42.94 2.78
C GLY A 43 11.23 43.58 1.40
N THR A 44 12.37 43.32 0.77
CA THR A 44 12.71 43.80 -0.57
C THR A 44 11.96 43.07 -1.68
N ASN A 45 11.64 41.80 -1.49
CA ASN A 45 10.79 41.02 -2.39
C ASN A 45 9.38 40.88 -1.80
N SER A 46 8.37 40.77 -2.67
CA SER A 46 7.01 40.40 -2.29
C SER A 46 6.41 39.48 -3.35
N ASP A 47 5.73 38.44 -2.88
CA ASP A 47 5.02 37.48 -3.71
C ASP A 47 3.87 36.87 -2.89
N GLY A 48 2.94 36.17 -3.54
CA GLY A 48 1.74 35.65 -2.90
C GLY A 48 0.85 34.85 -3.85
N PHE A 49 -0.32 34.47 -3.36
CA PHE A 49 -1.30 33.71 -4.14
C PHE A 49 -2.74 33.99 -3.69
N THR A 50 -3.67 33.90 -4.64
CA THR A 50 -5.12 34.03 -4.43
C THR A 50 -5.78 32.71 -4.81
N LEU A 51 -6.66 32.19 -3.95
CA LEU A 51 -7.30 30.88 -4.12
C LEU A 51 -8.62 30.99 -4.89
N SER A 52 -8.92 30.00 -5.75
CA SER A 52 -10.25 29.89 -6.37
C SER A 52 -11.33 29.55 -5.32
N SER A 53 -12.61 29.76 -5.63
CA SER A 53 -13.72 29.56 -4.68
C SER A 53 -13.77 28.15 -4.06
N ASP A 54 -13.35 27.15 -4.81
CA ASP A 54 -13.25 25.72 -4.46
C ASP A 54 -11.82 25.26 -4.10
N GLU A 55 -10.86 26.18 -3.97
CA GLU A 55 -9.50 25.92 -3.53
C GLU A 55 -9.27 26.38 -2.08
N PHE A 56 -8.67 25.54 -1.24
CA PHE A 56 -8.41 25.79 0.18
C PHE A 56 -7.08 25.19 0.63
N ILE A 57 -6.43 25.80 1.61
CA ILE A 57 -5.12 25.37 2.12
C ILE A 57 -5.28 24.07 2.92
N THR A 58 -4.53 23.04 2.56
CA THR A 58 -4.52 21.73 3.23
C THR A 58 -3.26 21.51 4.06
N HIS A 59 -2.18 22.24 3.76
CA HIS A 59 -0.91 22.12 4.47
C HIS A 59 -0.11 23.43 4.38
N VAL A 60 0.58 23.79 5.45
CA VAL A 60 1.65 24.79 5.45
C VAL A 60 2.92 24.15 5.99
N SER A 61 4.06 24.47 5.38
CA SER A 61 5.36 24.14 5.92
C SER A 61 6.34 25.29 5.72
N GLY A 62 7.48 25.19 6.38
CA GLY A 62 8.50 26.21 6.27
C GLY A 62 9.83 25.78 6.85
N TYR A 63 10.80 26.65 6.64
CA TYR A 63 12.17 26.48 7.10
C TYR A 63 12.51 27.61 8.07
N TYR A 64 13.41 27.35 9.00
CA TYR A 64 13.86 28.34 9.96
C TYR A 64 15.36 28.22 10.27
N ARG A 65 15.93 29.29 10.81
CA ARG A 65 17.28 29.27 11.39
C ARG A 65 17.25 29.89 12.78
N THR A 66 17.96 29.27 13.71
CA THR A 66 18.16 29.82 15.05
C THR A 66 19.24 30.87 15.00
N THR A 67 18.92 32.08 15.46
CA THR A 67 19.87 33.19 15.60
C THR A 67 20.07 33.52 17.07
N PHE A 68 21.04 34.39 17.40
CA PHE A 68 21.22 34.87 18.78
C PHE A 68 19.97 35.57 19.35
N SER A 69 19.11 36.12 18.49
CA SER A 69 17.81 36.73 18.85
C SER A 69 16.61 35.76 18.77
N GLY A 70 16.85 34.45 18.64
CA GLY A 70 15.83 33.42 18.51
C GLY A 70 15.62 32.93 17.08
N ASP A 71 14.59 32.10 16.88
CA ASP A 71 14.28 31.53 15.57
C ASP A 71 13.65 32.57 14.64
N VAL A 72 14.02 32.49 13.36
CA VAL A 72 13.42 33.25 12.25
C VAL A 72 13.07 32.31 11.12
N ILE A 73 11.86 32.45 10.59
CA ILE A 73 11.38 31.67 9.44
C ILE A 73 12.09 32.20 8.19
N THR A 74 12.78 31.31 7.49
CA THR A 74 13.55 31.64 6.29
C THR A 74 12.78 31.37 5.01
N ALA A 75 11.89 30.37 5.00
CA ALA A 75 10.97 30.11 3.90
C ALA A 75 9.60 29.59 4.35
N LEU A 76 8.58 29.78 3.51
CA LEU A 76 7.23 29.22 3.66
C LEU A 76 6.73 28.60 2.35
N LEU A 77 6.05 27.45 2.47
CA LEU A 77 5.38 26.73 1.39
C LEU A 77 3.94 26.41 1.82
N PHE A 78 3.00 26.52 0.88
CA PHE A 78 1.58 26.25 1.10
C PHE A 78 1.11 25.25 0.06
N ARG A 79 0.43 24.19 0.49
CA ARG A 79 -0.23 23.22 -0.39
C ARG A 79 -1.73 23.34 -0.18
N THR A 80 -2.47 23.33 -1.28
CA THR A 80 -3.94 23.37 -1.30
C THR A 80 -4.49 22.01 -1.74
N ASN A 81 -5.81 21.90 -1.88
CA ASN A 81 -6.46 20.78 -2.56
C ASN A 81 -6.26 20.76 -4.09
N LYS A 82 -5.51 21.72 -4.68
CA LYS A 82 -5.28 21.82 -6.13
C LYS A 82 -3.83 22.09 -6.53
N ASN A 83 -3.15 23.00 -5.85
CA ASN A 83 -1.87 23.57 -6.23
C ASN A 83 -0.88 23.56 -5.05
N THR A 84 0.35 23.95 -5.33
CA THR A 84 1.37 24.25 -4.31
C THR A 84 1.98 25.61 -4.63
N TYR A 85 2.16 26.43 -3.60
CA TYR A 85 2.61 27.82 -3.68
C TYR A 85 3.87 28.01 -2.82
N GLY A 86 4.88 28.67 -3.38
CA GLY A 86 6.22 28.76 -2.81
C GLY A 86 7.13 27.60 -3.27
N PRO A 87 8.25 27.34 -2.57
CA PRO A 87 8.67 27.99 -1.34
C PRO A 87 9.05 29.46 -1.56
N TYR A 88 8.48 30.34 -0.75
CA TYR A 88 8.84 31.75 -0.70
C TYR A 88 10.01 31.92 0.29
N GLY A 89 11.08 32.60 -0.09
CA GLY A 89 12.28 32.77 0.76
C GLY A 89 13.32 31.65 0.64
N ASN A 90 14.27 31.61 1.59
CA ASN A 90 15.44 30.72 1.53
C ASN A 90 15.24 29.43 2.33
N LEU A 91 15.49 28.29 1.69
CA LEU A 91 15.52 26.97 2.34
C LEU A 91 16.75 26.85 3.25
N THR A 92 16.56 26.39 4.49
CA THR A 92 17.63 26.12 5.46
C THR A 92 17.54 24.69 5.99
N ARG A 93 18.30 24.34 7.03
CA ARG A 93 18.36 22.95 7.55
C ARG A 93 17.22 22.56 8.49
N ASN A 94 16.62 23.51 9.19
CA ASN A 94 15.57 23.21 10.17
C ASN A 94 14.21 23.47 9.54
N PHE A 95 13.27 22.55 9.72
CA PHE A 95 11.98 22.51 9.03
C PHE A 95 10.82 22.37 10.02
N PHE A 96 9.63 22.83 9.64
CA PHE A 96 8.37 22.59 10.33
C PHE A 96 7.22 22.43 9.33
N SER A 97 6.15 21.73 9.74
CA SER A 97 4.93 21.58 8.97
C SER A 97 3.69 21.52 9.85
N ALA A 98 2.53 21.82 9.25
CA ALA A 98 1.21 21.57 9.80
C ALA A 98 0.25 21.17 8.67
N ASP A 99 -0.35 19.98 8.79
CA ASP A 99 -1.36 19.45 7.88
C ASP A 99 -2.76 19.61 8.49
N ALA A 100 -3.74 19.94 7.65
CA ALA A 100 -5.13 19.98 8.05
C ALA A 100 -5.66 18.56 8.35
N PRO A 101 -6.36 18.35 9.49
CA PRO A 101 -7.07 17.11 9.75
C PRO A 101 -8.07 16.75 8.63
N ARG A 102 -8.42 15.47 8.52
CA ARG A 102 -9.42 15.01 7.53
C ARG A 102 -10.71 15.83 7.64
N ASN A 103 -11.24 16.24 6.49
CA ASN A 103 -12.43 17.11 6.31
C ASN A 103 -12.26 18.57 6.78
N ASN A 104 -11.05 19.00 7.16
CA ASN A 104 -10.73 20.38 7.52
C ASN A 104 -9.78 21.04 6.48
N GLN A 105 -9.69 22.36 6.59
CA GLN A 105 -8.78 23.25 5.89
C GLN A 105 -8.02 24.12 6.91
N ILE A 106 -6.87 24.67 6.53
CA ILE A 106 -6.23 25.77 7.26
C ILE A 106 -6.99 27.05 6.94
N ALA A 107 -7.59 27.65 7.97
CA ALA A 107 -8.54 28.76 7.86
C ALA A 107 -8.19 29.96 8.77
N GLY A 108 -6.96 30.01 9.27
CA GLY A 108 -6.48 31.05 10.16
C GLY A 108 -5.01 30.84 10.49
N PHE A 109 -4.31 31.92 10.81
CA PHE A 109 -2.91 31.87 11.22
C PHE A 109 -2.69 32.65 12.52
N LEU A 110 -1.70 32.20 13.30
CA LEU A 110 -1.22 32.87 14.49
C LEU A 110 0.30 32.74 14.57
N GLY A 111 0.97 33.61 15.33
CA GLY A 111 2.43 33.55 15.41
C GLY A 111 3.08 34.70 16.16
N ASN A 112 4.39 34.84 15.93
CA ASN A 112 5.22 35.91 16.48
C ASN A 112 5.98 36.59 15.35
N SER A 113 6.02 37.92 15.36
CA SER A 113 6.81 38.71 14.42
C SER A 113 7.57 39.86 15.10
N GLY A 114 8.78 40.11 14.63
CA GLY A 114 9.62 41.27 14.95
C GLY A 114 10.04 41.96 13.65
N SER A 115 11.34 42.15 13.45
CA SER A 115 11.93 42.55 12.15
C SER A 115 11.87 41.45 11.08
N ALA A 116 11.48 40.24 11.45
CA ALA A 116 11.17 39.10 10.61
C ALA A 116 10.03 38.29 11.25
N LEU A 117 9.47 37.31 10.53
CA LEU A 117 8.52 36.35 11.08
C LEU A 117 9.29 35.31 11.91
N ASN A 118 8.99 35.21 13.21
CA ASN A 118 9.72 34.33 14.14
C ASN A 118 9.06 32.95 14.27
N SER A 119 7.73 32.92 14.30
CA SER A 119 6.96 31.66 14.36
C SER A 119 5.62 31.83 13.65
N ILE A 120 5.09 30.75 13.11
CA ILE A 120 3.74 30.65 12.54
C ILE A 120 3.11 29.32 13.00
N ASN A 121 1.80 29.34 13.19
CA ASN A 121 0.96 28.19 13.49
C ASN A 121 -0.43 28.44 12.84
N VAL A 122 -1.31 27.46 12.86
CA VAL A 122 -2.56 27.44 12.09
C VAL A 122 -3.80 27.17 12.93
N HIS A 123 -4.92 27.74 12.50
CA HIS A 123 -6.27 27.33 12.90
C HIS A 123 -6.92 26.48 11.81
N PHE A 124 -7.71 25.49 12.21
CA PHE A 124 -8.45 24.63 11.30
C PHE A 124 -9.94 24.92 11.34
N ALA A 125 -10.58 24.93 10.16
CA ALA A 125 -12.04 24.94 10.03
C ALA A 125 -12.49 23.76 9.15
N PRO A 126 -13.75 23.29 9.25
CA PRO A 126 -14.32 22.36 8.29
C PRO A 126 -14.23 22.89 6.85
N ILE A 127 -14.12 22.00 5.87
CA ILE A 127 -14.21 22.36 4.45
C ILE A 127 -15.65 22.85 4.15
N PRO A 128 -15.85 24.00 3.48
CA PRO A 128 -17.19 24.52 3.21
C PRO A 128 -17.94 23.61 2.21
N PRO A 129 -19.24 23.33 2.41
CA PRO A 129 -20.04 22.58 1.45
C PRO A 129 -20.02 23.24 0.05
N PRO A 130 -19.93 22.47 -1.05
CA PRO A 130 -19.97 23.01 -2.40
C PRO A 130 -21.21 23.89 -2.63
N GLY A 131 -20.99 25.18 -2.89
CA GLY A 131 -22.06 26.15 -3.16
C GLY A 131 -22.65 26.88 -1.94
N SER A 132 -22.14 26.70 -0.72
CA SER A 132 -22.63 27.44 0.47
C SER A 132 -22.14 28.90 0.58
N ILE A 133 -21.42 29.40 -0.43
CA ILE A 133 -20.67 30.66 -0.41
C ILE A 133 -21.29 31.62 -1.43
N LYS A 134 -21.77 32.78 -0.97
CA LYS A 134 -22.24 33.85 -1.86
C LYS A 134 -21.06 34.69 -2.35
N PRO A 135 -20.93 34.99 -3.65
CA PRO A 135 -19.96 35.97 -4.10
C PRO A 135 -20.30 37.34 -3.51
N ASN A 136 -19.29 38.02 -2.98
CA ASN A 136 -19.42 39.44 -2.61
C ASN A 136 -19.61 40.26 -3.92
N PRO A 137 -20.44 41.32 -3.95
CA PRO A 137 -20.65 42.09 -5.18
C PRO A 137 -19.34 42.70 -5.67
N VAL A 138 -18.96 42.40 -6.91
CA VAL A 138 -17.85 43.08 -7.58
C VAL A 138 -18.24 44.54 -7.77
N GLY A 139 -17.60 45.44 -7.03
CA GLY A 139 -17.76 46.88 -7.22
C GLY A 139 -17.28 47.27 -8.64
N PRO A 140 -18.03 48.11 -9.37
CA PRO A 140 -17.65 48.45 -10.75
C PRO A 140 -16.38 49.29 -10.77
N GLY A 141 -15.50 48.99 -11.73
CA GLY A 141 -14.32 49.80 -12.02
C GLY A 141 -14.69 51.21 -12.50
N THR A 142 -13.72 52.11 -12.42
CA THR A 142 -13.87 53.52 -12.78
C THR A 142 -14.30 53.71 -14.24
N GLY A 143 -15.43 54.39 -14.46
CA GLY A 143 -15.97 54.80 -15.76
C GLY A 143 -16.95 55.95 -15.56
N ASP A 144 -16.98 56.89 -16.51
CA ASP A 144 -17.50 58.26 -16.31
C ASP A 144 -18.99 58.47 -16.69
N ALA A 145 -19.55 59.58 -16.19
CA ALA A 145 -20.79 60.28 -16.57
C ALA A 145 -22.17 59.65 -16.30
N GLY A 146 -23.09 60.43 -15.68
CA GLY A 146 -24.55 60.21 -15.82
C GLY A 146 -25.46 60.52 -14.61
N SER A 147 -25.72 61.79 -14.35
CA SER A 147 -26.90 62.39 -13.65
C SER A 147 -28.00 61.48 -13.01
N GLY A 148 -28.37 61.75 -11.74
CA GLY A 148 -29.76 61.52 -11.26
C GLY A 148 -29.95 61.07 -9.79
N GLN A 149 -30.31 62.02 -8.92
CA GLN A 149 -31.07 61.77 -7.66
C GLN A 149 -32.57 62.04 -7.92
N PRO A 150 -33.54 61.80 -7.00
CA PRO A 150 -33.58 60.94 -5.79
C PRO A 150 -34.90 60.10 -5.65
N VAL A 151 -35.16 59.51 -4.45
CA VAL A 151 -36.46 59.47 -3.69
C VAL A 151 -37.07 58.10 -3.26
N THR A 152 -37.43 58.02 -1.96
CA THR A 152 -38.37 57.13 -1.21
C THR A 152 -38.15 55.62 -1.00
N GLY A 153 -38.51 55.15 0.21
CA GLY A 153 -38.79 53.74 0.52
C GLY A 153 -38.68 53.37 2.01
N ASP A 154 -39.58 53.86 2.88
CA ASP A 154 -39.58 53.58 4.33
C ASP A 154 -40.35 52.28 4.71
N ALA A 155 -40.16 51.85 5.96
CA ALA A 155 -41.04 51.03 6.82
C ALA A 155 -40.59 49.61 7.23
N GLY A 156 -40.38 49.43 8.55
CA GLY A 156 -41.22 48.45 9.27
C GLY A 156 -40.56 47.46 10.26
N GLY A 157 -40.56 47.80 11.56
CA GLY A 157 -40.96 46.86 12.62
C GLY A 157 -39.89 46.13 13.46
N GLY A 158 -39.79 46.49 14.75
CA GLY A 158 -39.29 45.61 15.82
C GLY A 158 -40.37 44.62 16.32
N PRO A 159 -40.19 43.89 17.45
CA PRO A 159 -39.74 44.48 18.73
C PRO A 159 -38.74 43.65 19.60
N LYS A 160 -38.25 44.31 20.67
CA LYS A 160 -37.43 43.77 21.79
C LYS A 160 -38.34 43.38 22.98
N PRO A 161 -37.96 42.47 23.91
CA PRO A 161 -37.12 42.79 25.11
C PRO A 161 -35.86 41.88 25.22
N GLY A 162 -35.01 41.88 26.27
CA GLY A 162 -35.03 42.54 27.59
C GLY A 162 -33.65 42.56 28.29
N GLY A 163 -33.58 42.10 29.55
CA GLY A 163 -32.39 41.91 30.43
C GLY A 163 -32.83 41.47 31.85
N PRO A 164 -32.04 41.63 32.94
CA PRO A 164 -30.66 42.17 33.04
C PRO A 164 -29.73 41.51 34.13
N GLU A 165 -28.54 42.11 34.36
CA GLU A 165 -27.74 42.20 35.64
C GLU A 165 -27.06 40.94 36.25
N THR A 166 -25.90 40.96 36.94
CA THR A 166 -24.87 41.97 37.40
C THR A 166 -23.45 41.34 37.28
N GLY A 167 -22.28 42.01 37.40
CA GLY A 167 -21.91 43.43 37.54
C GLY A 167 -20.38 43.63 37.75
N GLU A 168 -19.89 44.87 37.55
CA GLU A 168 -18.77 45.59 38.23
C GLU A 168 -17.36 44.95 38.43
N ASN A 169 -16.21 45.67 38.53
CA ASN A 169 -15.77 47.04 38.15
C ASN A 169 -14.22 47.09 38.29
N GLY A 170 -13.51 48.00 37.58
CA GLY A 170 -12.06 48.21 37.83
C GLY A 170 -11.35 49.12 36.81
N ALA A 171 -11.26 50.43 37.09
CA ALA A 171 -10.60 51.42 36.23
C ALA A 171 -9.16 51.76 36.69
N GLY A 172 -8.30 52.24 35.77
CA GLY A 172 -6.90 52.56 36.05
C GLY A 172 -6.24 53.50 35.02
N THR A 173 -6.42 54.79 35.26
CA THR A 173 -5.90 56.00 34.57
C THR A 173 -4.50 56.01 33.94
N LYS A 174 -4.38 56.80 32.85
CA LYS A 174 -3.16 57.41 32.26
C LYS A 174 -2.33 58.20 33.31
N PRO A 175 -1.03 58.47 33.06
CA PRO A 175 -0.64 59.88 32.90
C PRO A 175 0.40 60.15 31.79
N ASP A 176 0.79 61.42 31.67
CA ASP A 176 1.48 62.03 30.54
C ASP A 176 3.01 61.84 30.51
N GLY A 177 3.64 62.13 29.37
CA GLY A 177 5.10 62.21 29.24
C GLY A 177 5.61 63.66 29.39
N PRO A 178 6.92 63.87 29.21
CA PRO A 178 7.45 65.16 28.78
C PRO A 178 8.29 65.04 27.49
N GLY A 179 8.26 66.08 26.66
CA GLY A 179 9.19 66.27 25.55
C GLY A 179 10.20 67.38 25.84
N THR A 180 11.38 67.30 25.22
CA THR A 180 12.39 68.35 24.93
C THR A 180 13.46 67.67 24.06
N GLY A 181 14.17 68.32 23.13
CA GLY A 181 14.10 69.68 22.57
C GLY A 181 15.00 69.73 21.31
N ALA A 182 14.94 70.81 20.51
CA ALA A 182 15.64 70.91 19.22
C ALA A 182 16.50 72.18 19.08
N TYR A 183 17.66 72.04 18.44
CA TYR A 183 18.56 73.03 17.79
C TYR A 183 19.44 72.17 16.83
N GLY A 184 19.75 72.47 15.55
CA GLY A 184 20.11 73.72 14.87
C GLY A 184 21.65 73.76 14.67
N ASP A 185 22.29 74.12 13.55
CA ASP A 185 21.89 74.55 12.19
C ASP A 185 23.16 74.58 11.27
N ALA A 186 23.04 74.66 9.92
CA ALA A 186 24.05 75.07 8.89
C ALA A 186 25.46 74.35 8.80
N THR A 187 26.23 74.26 7.69
CA THR A 187 26.11 74.55 6.23
C THR A 187 27.15 73.72 5.40
N LYS A 188 26.95 73.61 4.06
CA LYS A 188 27.84 73.04 2.99
C LYS A 188 29.07 73.98 2.69
N PRO A 189 30.03 73.74 1.74
CA PRO A 189 30.29 72.60 0.81
C PRO A 189 31.77 72.20 0.53
N GLY A 190 32.04 71.18 -0.32
CA GLY A 190 33.30 71.08 -1.08
C GLY A 190 33.66 69.72 -1.76
N GLY A 191 33.98 69.75 -3.07
CA GLY A 191 34.74 68.72 -3.81
C GLY A 191 34.01 67.41 -4.17
N PRO A 192 34.23 66.82 -5.37
CA PRO A 192 35.56 66.32 -5.76
C PRO A 192 36.06 66.75 -7.15
N GLY A 193 37.39 66.74 -7.33
CA GLY A 193 38.09 66.74 -8.63
C GLY A 193 38.89 65.43 -8.79
N THR A 194 38.96 64.80 -9.98
CA THR A 194 39.91 65.04 -11.11
C THR A 194 41.37 64.73 -10.75
N GLY A 195 42.16 63.94 -11.49
CA GLY A 195 41.93 63.06 -12.66
C GLY A 195 42.66 61.70 -12.45
N GLU A 196 43.08 60.91 -13.44
CA GLU A 196 43.20 61.03 -14.91
C GLU A 196 43.26 59.60 -15.52
N ASP A 197 42.98 59.47 -16.83
CA ASP A 197 43.33 58.38 -17.78
C ASP A 197 42.96 56.89 -17.45
N GLY A 198 42.44 56.05 -18.35
CA GLY A 198 42.48 55.98 -19.82
C GLY A 198 43.15 54.65 -20.23
N ALA A 199 42.72 53.82 -21.19
CA ALA A 199 41.58 53.78 -22.12
C ALA A 199 41.10 52.30 -22.22
N GLY A 200 39.90 51.92 -22.68
CA GLY A 200 39.34 52.08 -24.04
C GLY A 200 39.19 50.69 -24.69
N THR A 201 38.23 50.38 -25.58
CA THR A 201 37.18 51.20 -26.21
C THR A 201 36.01 50.31 -26.68
N LYS A 202 34.81 50.90 -26.77
CA LYS A 202 33.73 50.49 -27.69
C LYS A 202 33.07 51.77 -28.23
N PRO A 203 32.76 51.87 -29.54
CA PRO A 203 31.80 52.86 -30.04
C PRO A 203 30.53 52.19 -30.61
N GLY A 204 29.43 52.95 -30.72
CA GLY A 204 28.16 52.53 -31.33
C GLY A 204 28.00 53.01 -32.78
N GLY A 205 26.84 52.72 -33.39
CA GLY A 205 26.39 53.34 -34.66
C GLY A 205 25.61 54.65 -34.41
N PRO A 206 24.61 55.04 -35.23
CA PRO A 206 24.26 54.58 -36.59
C PRO A 206 24.10 55.74 -37.62
N ILE A 207 24.34 55.53 -38.93
CA ILE A 207 24.01 56.50 -40.01
C ILE A 207 23.51 55.78 -41.28
N THR A 208 22.65 56.50 -42.02
CA THR A 208 21.78 56.27 -43.20
C THR A 208 22.29 55.50 -44.43
N ASP A 209 21.31 55.01 -45.22
CA ASP A 209 21.40 54.56 -46.61
C ASP A 209 21.75 55.69 -47.61
N GLU A 210 22.38 55.35 -48.75
CA GLU A 210 21.87 55.53 -50.14
C GLU A 210 22.90 55.08 -51.21
N ASP A 211 22.45 54.92 -52.47
CA ASP A 211 23.15 54.45 -53.69
C ASP A 211 23.72 53.01 -53.68
N GLY A 212 23.34 52.04 -54.53
CA GLY A 212 22.45 51.95 -55.71
C GLY A 212 22.90 50.73 -56.56
N ASP A 213 22.17 50.10 -57.49
CA ASP A 213 20.78 50.14 -58.00
C ASP A 213 20.51 48.79 -58.74
N GLY A 214 19.31 48.53 -59.28
CA GLY A 214 19.14 47.59 -60.41
C GLY A 214 18.11 46.46 -60.27
N THR A 215 16.82 46.79 -60.33
CA THR A 215 15.73 46.08 -61.05
C THR A 215 15.66 44.52 -61.14
N LYS A 216 14.48 44.00 -60.76
CA LYS A 216 13.80 42.74 -61.19
C LYS A 216 14.10 42.32 -62.66
N PRO A 217 14.18 41.01 -62.98
CA PRO A 217 13.00 40.17 -63.30
C PRO A 217 12.94 38.90 -62.42
N GLY A 218 11.85 38.12 -62.30
CA GLY A 218 10.81 37.82 -63.29
C GLY A 218 11.08 36.45 -63.93
N SER A 219 10.30 35.41 -63.58
CA SER A 219 10.46 34.04 -64.07
C SER A 219 10.31 33.91 -65.59
N PRO A 220 10.89 32.86 -66.19
CA PRO A 220 10.22 32.21 -67.32
C PRO A 220 10.15 30.68 -67.23
N GLY A 221 8.93 30.15 -67.43
CA GLY A 221 8.60 29.27 -68.56
C GLY A 221 9.42 27.99 -68.84
N SER A 222 8.77 26.86 -68.57
CA SER A 222 8.49 25.74 -69.50
C SER A 222 9.37 25.49 -70.74
N GLY A 223 9.79 24.23 -70.93
CA GLY A 223 10.38 23.70 -72.17
C GLY A 223 10.40 22.17 -72.22
N ASP A 224 9.60 21.60 -73.13
CA ASP A 224 9.17 20.19 -73.25
C ASP A 224 10.22 19.08 -73.50
N GLY A 225 9.83 17.81 -73.30
CA GLY A 225 10.63 16.63 -73.70
C GLY A 225 10.07 15.22 -73.39
N ALA A 226 8.93 14.85 -73.99
CA ALA A 226 8.29 13.52 -74.20
C ALA A 226 9.06 12.20 -73.86
N ALA A 227 8.47 11.04 -73.52
CA ALA A 227 7.09 10.48 -73.48
C ALA A 227 7.07 9.29 -72.45
N SER A 228 6.03 8.49 -72.17
CA SER A 228 4.70 8.23 -72.79
C SER A 228 3.72 7.60 -71.77
N LYS A 229 2.41 7.92 -71.86
CA LYS A 229 1.29 7.27 -71.14
C LYS A 229 0.71 6.10 -71.98
N PRO A 230 -0.04 5.14 -71.41
CA PRO A 230 -1.51 5.29 -71.34
C PRO A 230 -2.16 4.69 -70.05
N VAL A 231 -3.05 5.40 -69.32
CA VAL A 231 -4.53 5.52 -69.45
C VAL A 231 -5.24 4.77 -68.29
N GLY A 232 -6.22 5.43 -67.65
CA GLY A 232 -6.99 4.92 -66.49
C GLY A 232 -8.26 4.12 -66.88
N PRO A 233 -9.31 4.06 -66.02
CA PRO A 233 -9.99 5.27 -65.54
C PRO A 233 -10.34 5.29 -64.02
N GLU A 234 -11.21 6.23 -63.64
CA GLU A 234 -11.44 6.80 -62.31
C GLU A 234 -12.67 6.21 -61.56
N THR A 235 -13.14 6.95 -60.53
CA THR A 235 -14.35 6.79 -59.67
C THR A 235 -14.19 5.85 -58.46
N GLY A 236 -14.80 6.10 -57.29
CA GLY A 236 -15.56 7.28 -56.83
C GLY A 236 -16.67 6.91 -55.83
N HIS A 237 -16.72 7.62 -54.69
CA HIS A 237 -17.81 7.69 -53.69
C HIS A 237 -18.23 6.45 -52.87
N ASP A 238 -18.41 6.74 -51.56
CA ASP A 238 -19.50 6.40 -50.63
C ASP A 238 -20.06 4.96 -50.49
N GLY A 239 -20.41 4.60 -49.24
CA GLY A 239 -21.53 3.70 -48.97
C GLY A 239 -21.28 2.56 -47.97
N ALA A 240 -22.16 2.45 -46.97
CA ALA A 240 -22.20 1.31 -46.05
C ALA A 240 -22.90 0.09 -46.67
N GLY A 241 -22.60 -1.13 -46.21
CA GLY A 241 -23.35 -2.32 -46.66
C GLY A 241 -22.83 -3.69 -46.21
N THR A 242 -23.33 -4.17 -45.06
CA THR A 242 -23.66 -5.57 -44.71
C THR A 242 -23.12 -6.78 -45.54
N LYS A 243 -22.49 -7.70 -44.78
CA LYS A 243 -22.29 -9.16 -44.98
C LYS A 243 -23.34 -9.90 -45.86
N PRO A 244 -22.93 -10.92 -46.63
CA PRO A 244 -23.41 -12.29 -46.39
C PRO A 244 -22.30 -13.38 -46.43
N GLY A 245 -22.67 -14.65 -46.16
CA GLY A 245 -21.74 -15.78 -45.99
C GLY A 245 -21.38 -16.57 -47.27
N GLY A 246 -20.59 -17.64 -47.10
CA GLY A 246 -20.19 -18.59 -48.17
C GLY A 246 -21.30 -19.58 -48.58
N PRO A 247 -21.00 -20.78 -49.14
CA PRO A 247 -19.71 -21.52 -49.16
C PRO A 247 -19.26 -21.98 -50.58
N GLY A 248 -18.14 -22.72 -50.69
CA GLY A 248 -17.81 -23.46 -51.93
C GLY A 248 -16.34 -23.91 -52.04
N THR A 249 -16.12 -25.14 -52.51
CA THR A 249 -14.80 -25.83 -52.58
C THR A 249 -14.20 -25.86 -53.99
N SER A 250 -12.87 -25.74 -54.10
CA SER A 250 -12.07 -26.48 -55.09
C SER A 250 -10.57 -26.40 -54.77
N ASP A 251 -9.90 -27.54 -54.70
CA ASP A 251 -8.43 -27.63 -54.73
C ASP A 251 -7.90 -27.22 -56.13
N ASP A 252 -6.79 -26.50 -56.17
CA ASP A 252 -5.79 -26.71 -57.24
C ASP A 252 -4.40 -26.20 -56.80
N GLY A 253 -3.38 -27.02 -57.02
CA GLY A 253 -2.02 -26.79 -56.52
C GLY A 253 -1.14 -26.06 -57.53
N GLY A 254 -0.60 -24.89 -57.16
CA GLY A 254 0.33 -24.13 -58.01
C GLY A 254 1.14 -23.10 -57.22
N GLY A 255 2.33 -23.49 -56.76
CA GLY A 255 3.14 -22.68 -55.85
C GLY A 255 3.73 -21.41 -56.47
N ARG A 256 3.30 -20.25 -55.97
CA ARG A 256 4.20 -19.12 -55.68
C ARG A 256 4.04 -18.78 -54.20
N PRO A 257 5.12 -18.51 -53.44
CA PRO A 257 4.95 -17.94 -52.11
C PRO A 257 4.20 -16.62 -52.26
N ARG A 258 3.02 -16.51 -51.61
CA ARG A 258 2.32 -15.22 -51.54
C ARG A 258 3.26 -14.23 -50.84
N PRO A 259 3.34 -12.96 -51.29
CA PRO A 259 4.05 -11.94 -50.54
C PRO A 259 3.52 -11.92 -49.10
N VAL A 260 4.43 -12.02 -48.13
CA VAL A 260 4.09 -11.78 -46.72
C VAL A 260 3.61 -10.34 -46.66
N VAL A 261 2.32 -10.12 -46.37
CA VAL A 261 1.75 -8.78 -46.21
C VAL A 261 2.03 -8.33 -44.79
N PRO A 262 2.98 -7.40 -44.55
CA PRO A 262 3.30 -6.99 -43.19
C PRO A 262 2.12 -6.27 -42.54
N GLY A 263 1.96 -6.40 -41.23
CA GLY A 263 1.02 -5.60 -40.46
C GLY A 263 1.49 -4.16 -40.42
N LYS A 264 0.85 -3.29 -41.22
CA LYS A 264 1.08 -1.84 -41.25
C LYS A 264 0.34 -1.18 -40.09
N MET A 265 1.05 -0.39 -39.28
CA MET A 265 0.46 0.44 -38.22
C MET A 265 0.93 1.89 -38.31
N GLY A 266 0.08 2.83 -37.89
CA GLY A 266 0.31 4.25 -38.07
C GLY A 266 0.11 4.72 -39.53
N PRO A 267 0.69 5.86 -39.94
CA PRO A 267 1.59 6.70 -39.13
C PRO A 267 0.82 7.55 -38.11
N LEU A 268 1.50 7.95 -37.03
CA LEU A 268 1.04 8.93 -36.06
C LEU A 268 1.99 10.13 -36.06
N GLY A 269 1.46 11.34 -35.83
CA GLY A 269 2.21 12.60 -35.92
C GLY A 269 1.52 13.64 -36.82
N GLY A 270 2.29 14.55 -37.40
CA GLY A 270 1.82 15.63 -38.27
C GLY A 270 1.65 15.26 -39.75
N ALA A 271 0.90 16.11 -40.46
CA ALA A 271 0.61 15.96 -41.88
C ALA A 271 1.55 16.77 -42.82
N LYS A 272 2.59 17.42 -42.28
CA LYS A 272 3.66 18.07 -43.08
C LYS A 272 4.72 17.02 -43.46
N GLY A 273 5.83 17.45 -44.08
CA GLY A 273 6.88 16.54 -44.58
C GLY A 273 6.49 15.74 -45.83
N ASN A 274 7.52 15.14 -46.44
CA ASN A 274 7.39 14.20 -47.56
C ASN A 274 7.17 12.78 -47.04
N GLU A 275 6.34 12.01 -47.73
CA GLU A 275 6.07 10.61 -47.37
C GLU A 275 7.28 9.70 -47.64
N PHE A 276 7.52 8.74 -46.74
CA PHE A 276 8.52 7.68 -46.91
C PHE A 276 7.92 6.32 -46.53
N ASP A 277 8.40 5.26 -47.19
CA ASP A 277 7.85 3.90 -47.02
C ASP A 277 8.95 2.83 -47.21
N ASP A 278 9.60 2.44 -46.11
CA ASP A 278 10.65 1.43 -46.05
C ASP A 278 10.05 0.02 -45.90
N VAL A 279 9.68 -0.62 -47.01
CA VAL A 279 9.11 -1.98 -47.04
C VAL A 279 10.05 -3.05 -47.58
N GLY A 280 9.85 -4.28 -47.10
CA GLY A 280 10.46 -5.49 -47.66
C GLY A 280 11.89 -5.74 -47.18
N PHE A 281 12.15 -5.53 -45.89
CA PHE A 281 13.37 -5.93 -45.19
C PHE A 281 13.11 -7.12 -44.27
N ASP A 282 14.17 -7.87 -43.94
CA ASP A 282 14.14 -9.05 -43.07
C ASP A 282 14.27 -8.73 -41.58
N GLY A 283 14.61 -7.48 -41.23
CA GLY A 283 14.80 -7.03 -39.85
C GLY A 283 15.76 -5.85 -39.73
N VAL A 284 16.09 -5.47 -38.51
CA VAL A 284 16.93 -4.29 -38.19
C VAL A 284 18.14 -4.71 -37.35
N LYS A 285 19.33 -4.23 -37.70
CA LYS A 285 20.58 -4.39 -36.93
C LYS A 285 20.93 -3.17 -36.08
N LYS A 286 20.62 -1.97 -36.55
CA LYS A 286 20.87 -0.73 -35.80
C LYS A 286 19.87 0.35 -36.18
N ILE A 287 19.52 1.20 -35.22
CA ILE A 287 18.89 2.49 -35.46
C ILE A 287 19.77 3.59 -34.86
N THR A 288 19.98 4.68 -35.60
CA THR A 288 20.57 5.91 -35.10
C THR A 288 19.51 7.01 -35.20
N VAL A 289 19.20 7.68 -34.08
CA VAL A 289 18.19 8.75 -34.03
C VAL A 289 18.88 10.06 -33.67
N GLY A 290 18.56 11.12 -34.41
CA GLY A 290 18.90 12.49 -34.07
C GLY A 290 17.70 13.19 -33.46
N ALA A 291 17.92 13.91 -32.36
CA ALA A 291 16.90 14.76 -31.75
C ALA A 291 17.51 16.07 -31.22
N ASP A 292 16.76 17.16 -31.31
CA ASP A 292 17.07 18.43 -30.68
C ASP A 292 16.14 18.72 -29.49
N GLU A 293 16.16 19.95 -28.97
CA GLU A 293 15.34 20.37 -27.83
C GLU A 293 13.82 20.38 -28.11
N PHE A 294 13.40 20.24 -29.38
CA PHE A 294 11.99 20.29 -29.77
C PHE A 294 11.49 18.95 -30.33
N SER A 295 12.32 18.20 -31.06
CA SER A 295 11.84 17.07 -31.87
C SER A 295 12.88 16.02 -32.20
N VAL A 296 12.41 14.84 -32.61
CA VAL A 296 13.19 13.87 -33.38
C VAL A 296 13.37 14.42 -34.79
N THR A 297 14.59 14.83 -35.10
CA THR A 297 14.97 15.47 -36.36
C THR A 297 15.29 14.45 -37.46
N TYR A 298 15.77 13.27 -37.08
CA TYR A 298 16.41 12.32 -37.97
C TYR A 298 16.29 10.88 -37.49
N ILE A 299 16.11 9.95 -38.42
CA ILE A 299 16.27 8.51 -38.17
C ILE A 299 17.05 7.85 -39.30
N LYS A 300 18.04 7.05 -38.93
CA LYS A 300 18.83 6.17 -39.80
C LYS A 300 18.65 4.73 -39.35
N ILE A 301 18.37 3.83 -40.28
CA ILE A 301 18.14 2.42 -40.00
C ILE A 301 19.09 1.56 -40.83
N GLU A 302 19.84 0.69 -40.16
CA GLU A 302 20.58 -0.41 -40.77
C GLU A 302 19.66 -1.64 -40.82
N TYR A 303 18.92 -1.78 -41.91
CA TYR A 303 18.10 -2.95 -42.21
C TYR A 303 18.94 -4.13 -42.67
N VAL A 304 18.39 -5.35 -42.53
CA VAL A 304 18.89 -6.54 -43.20
C VAL A 304 17.94 -6.93 -44.32
N LYS A 305 18.48 -7.28 -45.49
CA LYS A 305 17.74 -7.83 -46.63
C LYS A 305 18.58 -8.86 -47.36
N ASP A 306 18.05 -10.06 -47.56
CA ASP A 306 18.75 -11.19 -48.18
C ASP A 306 20.14 -11.45 -47.54
N GLY A 307 20.23 -11.25 -46.22
CA GLY A 307 21.45 -11.36 -45.42
C GLY A 307 22.44 -10.19 -45.50
N LYS A 308 22.22 -9.21 -46.39
CA LYS A 308 23.05 -7.99 -46.54
C LYS A 308 22.49 -6.85 -45.69
N VAL A 309 23.31 -5.84 -45.40
CA VAL A 309 22.86 -4.62 -44.71
C VAL A 309 22.52 -3.55 -45.73
N GLU A 310 21.32 -2.97 -45.61
CA GLU A 310 20.88 -1.79 -46.36
C GLU A 310 20.61 -0.64 -45.41
N ILE A 311 20.94 0.58 -45.83
CA ILE A 311 20.74 1.79 -45.03
C ILE A 311 19.56 2.58 -45.60
N ARG A 312 18.71 3.10 -44.71
CA ARG A 312 17.67 4.10 -45.00
C ARG A 312 17.77 5.25 -44.00
N GLU A 313 17.50 6.46 -44.45
CA GLU A 313 17.70 7.70 -43.69
C GLU A 313 16.57 8.67 -44.00
N HIS A 314 15.92 9.21 -42.97
CA HIS A 314 14.79 10.14 -43.08
C HIS A 314 14.97 11.31 -42.12
N GLY A 315 14.44 12.49 -42.51
CA GLY A 315 14.62 13.73 -41.76
C GLY A 315 15.99 14.39 -41.98
N THR A 316 16.37 15.33 -41.11
CA THR A 316 17.62 16.09 -41.20
C THR A 316 18.52 15.80 -40.00
N SER A 317 19.70 15.20 -40.23
CA SER A 317 20.67 14.82 -39.18
C SER A 317 21.20 16.02 -38.40
N ARG A 318 20.48 16.41 -37.32
CA ARG A 318 20.77 17.58 -36.49
C ARG A 318 20.40 17.31 -35.03
N GLY A 319 21.06 17.99 -34.08
CA GLY A 319 20.88 17.72 -32.65
C GLY A 319 21.74 16.54 -32.17
N GLN A 320 21.40 15.95 -31.02
CA GLN A 320 22.14 14.83 -30.46
C GLN A 320 21.80 13.53 -31.18
N LEU A 321 22.81 12.94 -31.83
CA LEU A 321 22.74 11.59 -32.38
C LEU A 321 23.02 10.56 -31.28
N LYS A 322 22.16 9.54 -31.16
CA LYS A 322 22.36 8.36 -30.31
C LYS A 322 22.06 7.09 -31.12
N GLU A 323 22.69 5.97 -30.78
CA GLU A 323 22.52 4.68 -31.47
C GLU A 323 21.86 3.62 -30.59
N PHE A 324 21.07 2.73 -31.20
CA PHE A 324 20.56 1.49 -30.62
C PHE A 324 20.94 0.30 -31.51
N SER A 325 21.75 -0.60 -30.99
CA SER A 325 22.17 -1.82 -31.70
C SER A 325 21.28 -3.00 -31.32
N VAL A 326 20.83 -3.75 -32.33
CA VAL A 326 19.95 -4.91 -32.22
C VAL A 326 20.76 -6.16 -32.57
N ASN A 327 20.71 -7.20 -31.72
CA ASN A 327 21.44 -8.45 -31.92
C ASN A 327 20.79 -9.35 -32.98
N TYR A 328 20.60 -8.85 -34.20
CA TYR A 328 19.93 -9.55 -35.29
C TYR A 328 20.78 -10.69 -35.88
N PRO A 329 20.21 -11.87 -36.24
CA PRO A 329 18.79 -12.26 -36.21
C PRO A 329 18.31 -12.82 -34.87
N ASN A 330 19.24 -12.95 -33.93
CA ASN A 330 19.04 -13.52 -32.59
C ASN A 330 18.04 -12.72 -31.75
N ASP A 331 17.88 -11.43 -32.06
CA ASP A 331 16.97 -10.48 -31.46
C ASP A 331 16.42 -9.53 -32.55
N ASN A 332 15.21 -9.02 -32.35
CA ASN A 332 14.44 -8.27 -33.35
C ASN A 332 13.64 -7.18 -32.64
N ILE A 333 13.44 -6.01 -33.25
CA ILE A 333 12.49 -5.02 -32.70
C ILE A 333 11.05 -5.56 -32.84
N VAL A 334 10.26 -5.49 -31.76
CA VAL A 334 8.87 -5.99 -31.68
C VAL A 334 7.86 -4.93 -31.22
N ALA A 335 8.34 -3.81 -30.69
CA ALA A 335 7.54 -2.61 -30.45
C ALA A 335 8.37 -1.35 -30.73
N VAL A 336 7.70 -0.29 -31.19
CA VAL A 336 8.25 1.05 -31.34
C VAL A 336 7.27 2.04 -30.73
N GLY A 337 7.71 2.83 -29.76
CA GLY A 337 6.89 3.86 -29.15
C GLY A 337 7.60 5.21 -29.10
N GLY A 338 6.91 6.19 -28.56
CA GLY A 338 7.38 7.57 -28.54
C GLY A 338 6.31 8.55 -28.11
N SER A 339 6.50 9.81 -28.46
CA SER A 339 5.48 10.85 -28.32
C SER A 339 5.52 11.81 -29.52
N TYR A 340 4.43 12.53 -29.75
CA TYR A 340 4.35 13.60 -30.75
C TYR A 340 3.60 14.81 -30.18
N ASN A 341 4.00 16.01 -30.58
CA ASN A 341 3.42 17.26 -30.07
C ASN A 341 3.35 18.32 -31.16
N HIS A 342 2.44 19.28 -30.99
CA HIS A 342 2.44 20.50 -31.80
C HIS A 342 3.54 21.44 -31.30
N ILE A 343 4.55 21.66 -32.13
CA ILE A 343 5.68 22.56 -31.86
C ILE A 343 5.35 23.93 -32.43
N TYR A 344 4.88 24.84 -31.56
CA TYR A 344 4.46 26.20 -31.92
C TYR A 344 5.53 27.00 -32.70
N THR A 345 6.83 26.79 -32.41
CA THR A 345 7.96 27.41 -33.12
C THR A 345 7.97 27.10 -34.62
N TYR A 346 7.43 25.96 -35.03
CA TYR A 346 7.38 25.48 -36.42
C TYR A 346 5.94 25.33 -36.96
N ASP A 347 4.95 25.73 -36.15
CA ASP A 347 3.51 25.59 -36.39
C ASP A 347 3.17 24.21 -36.99
N THR A 348 3.67 23.14 -36.36
CA THR A 348 3.45 21.79 -36.86
C THR A 348 3.61 20.71 -35.80
N THR A 349 2.98 19.57 -36.04
CA THR A 349 3.07 18.40 -35.17
C THR A 349 4.27 17.55 -35.61
N LEU A 350 5.20 17.31 -34.69
CA LEU A 350 6.40 16.50 -34.92
C LEU A 350 6.45 15.33 -33.93
N ILE A 351 7.16 14.27 -34.31
CA ILE A 351 7.61 13.26 -33.35
C ILE A 351 8.61 13.93 -32.38
N THR A 352 8.30 13.90 -31.10
CA THR A 352 9.09 14.55 -30.04
C THR A 352 10.01 13.56 -29.34
N SER A 353 9.60 12.30 -29.26
CA SER A 353 10.48 11.23 -28.79
C SER A 353 10.24 9.87 -29.47
N LEU A 354 11.25 8.99 -29.41
CA LEU A 354 11.19 7.59 -29.84
C LEU A 354 11.88 6.66 -28.83
N TYR A 355 11.43 5.40 -28.77
CA TYR A 355 12.13 4.26 -28.18
C TYR A 355 11.80 2.96 -28.93
N PHE A 356 12.68 1.97 -28.82
CA PHE A 356 12.54 0.67 -29.49
C PHE A 356 12.67 -0.47 -28.48
N THR A 357 11.74 -1.42 -28.51
CA THR A 357 11.76 -2.62 -27.66
C THR A 357 11.95 -3.88 -28.49
N THR A 358 12.83 -4.76 -28.03
CA THR A 358 13.28 -5.95 -28.74
C THR A 358 12.64 -7.24 -28.22
N SER A 359 12.73 -8.30 -29.02
CA SER A 359 12.20 -9.64 -28.73
C SER A 359 12.87 -10.34 -27.54
N ARG A 360 14.00 -9.83 -27.06
CA ARG A 360 14.63 -10.26 -25.80
C ARG A 360 14.34 -9.33 -24.61
N GLY A 361 13.51 -8.31 -24.79
CA GLY A 361 13.12 -7.37 -23.75
C GLY A 361 14.07 -6.18 -23.52
N LEU A 362 15.14 -6.05 -24.33
CA LEU A 362 15.96 -4.85 -24.32
C LEU A 362 15.17 -3.70 -24.96
N THR A 363 14.93 -2.64 -24.18
CA THR A 363 14.38 -1.36 -24.64
C THR A 363 15.50 -0.32 -24.74
N SER A 364 15.51 0.50 -25.79
CA SER A 364 16.45 1.60 -25.92
C SER A 364 16.24 2.67 -24.84
N SER A 365 17.25 3.51 -24.60
CA SER A 365 17.01 4.80 -23.96
C SER A 365 16.11 5.67 -24.85
N LEU A 366 15.50 6.71 -24.26
CA LEU A 366 14.65 7.64 -24.99
C LEU A 366 15.50 8.52 -25.92
N PHE A 367 15.08 8.59 -27.18
CA PHE A 367 15.57 9.54 -28.17
C PHE A 367 14.64 10.74 -28.20
N GLY A 368 15.16 11.96 -28.07
CA GLY A 368 14.34 13.17 -27.91
C GLY A 368 13.69 13.31 -26.53
N GLU A 369 12.86 14.34 -26.39
CA GLU A 369 12.19 14.72 -25.14
C GLU A 369 10.71 14.38 -25.19
N LYS A 370 10.20 13.77 -24.11
CA LYS A 370 8.82 13.29 -24.05
C LYS A 370 7.83 14.43 -23.84
N THR A 371 7.20 14.91 -24.90
CA THR A 371 6.16 15.95 -24.84
C THR A 371 5.00 15.64 -25.78
N GLY A 372 3.78 16.06 -25.42
CA GLY A 372 2.58 15.87 -26.23
C GLY A 372 1.85 14.56 -25.96
N THR A 373 1.40 13.88 -27.02
CA THR A 373 0.64 12.63 -26.99
C THR A 373 1.56 11.43 -27.17
N ASP A 374 1.45 10.45 -26.29
CA ASP A 374 2.21 9.18 -26.34
C ASP A 374 1.64 8.22 -27.39
N PHE A 375 2.51 7.38 -27.95
CA PHE A 375 2.11 6.24 -28.78
C PHE A 375 3.03 5.04 -28.58
N GLU A 376 2.48 3.85 -28.86
CA GLU A 376 3.26 2.62 -29.05
C GLU A 376 2.63 1.79 -30.18
N PHE A 377 3.46 1.28 -31.08
CA PHE A 377 3.11 0.29 -32.07
C PHE A 377 3.71 -1.05 -31.66
N GLN A 378 2.86 -2.02 -31.32
CA GLN A 378 3.27 -3.37 -30.94
C GLN A 378 2.55 -4.41 -31.81
N SER A 379 3.25 -5.46 -32.24
CA SER A 379 2.61 -6.55 -32.97
C SER A 379 1.89 -7.51 -32.03
N ASP A 380 0.60 -7.78 -32.28
CA ASP A 380 -0.22 -8.76 -31.53
C ASP A 380 0.44 -10.15 -31.39
N ASN A 381 1.23 -10.53 -32.39
CA ASN A 381 1.95 -11.81 -32.46
C ASN A 381 3.46 -11.69 -32.17
N ARG A 382 3.91 -10.54 -31.62
CA ARG A 382 5.33 -10.17 -31.44
C ARG A 382 6.18 -10.36 -32.71
N GLY A 383 5.59 -10.03 -33.86
CA GLY A 383 6.27 -10.04 -35.15
C GLY A 383 7.52 -9.15 -35.15
N LYS A 384 8.57 -9.57 -35.87
CA LYS A 384 9.77 -8.73 -36.08
C LYS A 384 9.43 -7.50 -36.92
N LEU A 385 10.04 -6.36 -36.60
CA LEU A 385 9.96 -5.13 -37.40
C LEU A 385 10.61 -5.36 -38.77
N LEU A 386 9.85 -5.09 -39.85
CA LEU A 386 10.25 -5.25 -41.24
C LEU A 386 10.47 -3.92 -41.97
N GLY A 387 10.14 -2.79 -41.32
CA GLY A 387 10.05 -1.51 -42.02
C GLY A 387 9.47 -0.38 -41.17
N PHE A 388 9.78 0.85 -41.58
CA PHE A 388 9.15 2.09 -41.13
C PHE A 388 8.41 2.75 -42.30
N HIS A 389 7.38 3.52 -42.02
CA HIS A 389 6.79 4.47 -42.96
C HIS A 389 6.39 5.74 -42.22
N GLY A 390 6.12 6.81 -42.91
CA GLY A 390 5.77 8.06 -42.25
C GLY A 390 5.96 9.27 -43.12
N ARG A 391 6.23 10.40 -42.47
CA ARG A 391 6.46 11.70 -43.12
C ARG A 391 7.68 12.36 -42.49
N ALA A 392 8.56 12.91 -43.32
CA ALA A 392 9.76 13.60 -42.85
C ALA A 392 10.17 14.75 -43.78
N GLY A 393 10.81 15.76 -43.20
CA GLY A 393 11.41 16.89 -43.88
C GLY A 393 12.58 17.44 -43.09
N TYR A 394 12.40 18.63 -42.49
CA TYR A 394 13.37 19.18 -41.54
C TYR A 394 13.43 18.39 -40.21
N ALA A 395 12.37 17.67 -39.88
CA ALA A 395 12.29 16.74 -38.76
C ALA A 395 11.46 15.50 -39.16
N ILE A 396 11.18 14.59 -38.23
CA ILE A 396 10.22 13.51 -38.43
C ILE A 396 8.83 14.03 -38.05
N ASP A 397 8.02 14.36 -39.06
CA ASP A 397 6.66 14.84 -38.89
C ASP A 397 5.75 13.74 -38.33
N ALA A 398 5.82 12.52 -38.91
CA ALA A 398 5.02 11.38 -38.50
C ALA A 398 5.74 10.05 -38.73
N ILE A 399 5.42 9.03 -37.92
CA ILE A 399 6.04 7.70 -38.01
C ILE A 399 5.03 6.58 -37.81
N GLY A 400 5.25 5.48 -38.51
CA GLY A 400 4.50 4.23 -38.49
C GLY A 400 5.43 3.06 -38.84
N VAL A 401 4.94 1.84 -38.68
CA VAL A 401 5.77 0.62 -38.73
C VAL A 401 5.12 -0.50 -39.53
N TYR A 402 5.96 -1.43 -39.97
CA TYR A 402 5.56 -2.72 -40.50
C TYR A 402 6.11 -3.85 -39.65
N PHE A 403 5.24 -4.72 -39.11
CA PHE A 403 5.65 -5.94 -38.44
C PHE A 403 5.32 -7.18 -39.25
N HIS A 404 6.09 -8.25 -39.05
CA HIS A 404 5.80 -9.56 -39.62
C HIS A 404 4.52 -10.16 -39.03
N THR A 405 3.49 -10.34 -39.84
CA THR A 405 2.28 -11.08 -39.47
C THR A 405 2.49 -12.57 -39.78
N GLY A 406 2.67 -13.38 -38.74
CA GLY A 406 2.83 -14.83 -38.90
C GLY A 406 1.55 -15.48 -39.41
N SER A 407 1.54 -15.90 -40.68
CA SER A 407 0.46 -16.73 -41.21
C SER A 407 0.73 -18.20 -40.88
N GLN A 408 -0.22 -18.88 -40.22
CA GLN A 408 -0.13 -20.32 -40.04
C GLN A 408 -0.36 -21.06 -41.37
N GLY A 409 0.60 -21.91 -41.75
CA GLY A 409 0.42 -22.88 -42.82
C GLY A 409 1.72 -23.50 -43.31
N GLY A 410 1.96 -24.79 -43.00
CA GLY A 410 3.07 -25.55 -43.59
C GLY A 410 3.65 -26.65 -42.68
N LYS A 411 3.18 -27.88 -42.89
CA LYS A 411 3.55 -29.13 -42.19
C LYS A 411 5.06 -29.35 -41.96
N GLY A 412 5.39 -29.84 -40.77
CA GLY A 412 6.09 -31.13 -40.58
C GLY A 412 7.61 -31.20 -40.82
N GLY A 413 8.38 -31.19 -39.73
CA GLY A 413 9.78 -31.60 -39.67
C GLY A 413 10.13 -32.13 -38.27
N ASP A 414 10.87 -33.24 -38.21
CA ASP A 414 11.04 -34.13 -37.04
C ASP A 414 11.76 -33.47 -35.82
N PRO A 415 11.51 -33.91 -34.56
CA PRO A 415 11.98 -33.21 -33.37
C PRO A 415 13.38 -33.64 -32.94
N GLY A 416 14.31 -32.69 -32.78
CA GLY A 416 15.71 -33.08 -32.52
C GLY A 416 16.72 -32.01 -32.15
N LYS A 417 16.38 -31.02 -31.31
CA LYS A 417 17.34 -30.32 -30.42
C LYS A 417 16.62 -29.36 -29.47
N GLY A 418 16.89 -29.51 -28.17
CA GLY A 418 16.35 -28.62 -27.15
C GLY A 418 16.95 -27.22 -27.24
N GLY A 419 16.14 -26.25 -27.64
CA GLY A 419 16.34 -24.84 -27.39
C GLY A 419 15.13 -24.32 -26.64
N THR A 420 15.30 -23.91 -25.38
CA THR A 420 14.23 -23.28 -24.61
C THR A 420 13.88 -21.94 -25.26
N ARG A 421 12.63 -21.81 -25.72
CA ARG A 421 12.08 -20.56 -26.27
C ARG A 421 12.17 -19.47 -25.19
N PRO A 422 12.83 -18.32 -25.43
CA PRO A 422 12.92 -17.27 -24.42
C PRO A 422 11.54 -16.76 -24.03
N VAL A 423 11.26 -16.79 -22.72
CA VAL A 423 10.11 -16.11 -22.13
C VAL A 423 10.47 -14.63 -22.00
N VAL A 424 9.82 -13.76 -22.77
CA VAL A 424 10.00 -12.30 -22.63
C VAL A 424 9.11 -11.82 -21.50
N PRO A 425 9.63 -11.15 -20.47
CA PRO A 425 8.82 -10.48 -19.46
C PRO A 425 8.02 -9.31 -20.06
N GLY A 426 6.80 -9.08 -19.57
CA GLY A 426 6.07 -7.82 -19.74
C GLY A 426 6.68 -6.76 -18.83
N ARG A 427 6.95 -5.57 -19.37
CA ARG A 427 7.72 -4.51 -18.72
C ARG A 427 6.81 -3.33 -18.37
N MET A 428 6.93 -2.80 -17.17
CA MET A 428 6.08 -1.72 -16.66
C MET A 428 6.95 -0.58 -16.09
N GLY A 429 6.65 0.67 -16.47
CA GLY A 429 7.43 1.85 -16.03
C GLY A 429 8.73 2.07 -16.82
N PRO A 430 9.73 2.79 -16.26
CA PRO A 430 9.80 3.24 -14.88
C PRO A 430 9.00 4.54 -14.63
N LEU A 431 8.58 4.76 -13.39
CA LEU A 431 7.98 6.01 -12.91
C LEU A 431 8.90 6.63 -11.84
N GLY A 432 8.91 7.97 -11.73
CA GLY A 432 9.79 8.71 -10.82
C GLY A 432 10.51 9.88 -11.51
N GLY A 433 11.73 10.19 -11.05
CA GLY A 433 12.60 11.23 -11.60
C GLY A 433 13.64 10.76 -12.61
N ALA A 434 14.23 11.72 -13.32
CA ALA A 434 15.21 11.50 -14.38
C ALA A 434 16.69 11.59 -13.92
N LYS A 435 16.95 11.87 -12.63
CA LYS A 435 18.30 11.81 -12.04
C LYS A 435 18.69 10.34 -11.77
N GLY A 436 19.83 10.11 -11.12
CA GLY A 436 20.35 8.76 -10.86
C GLY A 436 20.93 8.05 -12.08
N ASN A 437 21.66 6.97 -11.81
CA ASN A 437 22.19 6.05 -12.82
C ASN A 437 21.14 4.98 -13.14
N GLU A 438 21.04 4.60 -14.41
CA GLU A 438 20.12 3.55 -14.85
C GLU A 438 20.54 2.16 -14.34
N PHE A 439 19.56 1.35 -13.95
CA PHE A 439 19.75 -0.06 -13.57
C PHE A 439 18.70 -0.96 -14.21
N ASP A 440 19.05 -2.21 -14.49
CA ASP A 440 18.18 -3.21 -15.10
C ASP A 440 18.53 -4.63 -14.60
N ASP A 441 17.64 -5.21 -13.81
CA ASP A 441 17.73 -6.56 -13.25
C ASP A 441 16.90 -7.56 -14.06
N VAL A 442 17.19 -7.72 -15.36
CA VAL A 442 16.48 -8.70 -16.21
C VAL A 442 17.05 -10.13 -16.10
N GLY A 443 16.16 -11.12 -16.22
CA GLY A 443 16.53 -12.53 -16.42
C GLY A 443 16.71 -13.34 -15.13
N PHE A 444 15.83 -13.13 -14.15
CA PHE A 444 15.68 -13.95 -12.95
C PHE A 444 14.40 -14.79 -13.01
N ASP A 445 14.37 -15.89 -12.24
CA ASP A 445 13.21 -16.78 -12.14
C ASP A 445 12.13 -16.21 -11.21
N GLY A 446 12.50 -15.36 -10.25
CA GLY A 446 11.59 -14.73 -9.30
C GLY A 446 12.30 -14.12 -8.10
N VAL A 447 11.53 -13.58 -7.16
CA VAL A 447 12.04 -12.89 -5.96
C VAL A 447 11.77 -13.70 -4.70
N LYS A 448 12.79 -13.87 -3.85
CA LYS A 448 12.71 -14.48 -2.52
C LYS A 448 12.65 -13.46 -1.38
N LYS A 449 13.25 -12.29 -1.54
CA LYS A 449 13.23 -11.24 -0.52
C LYS A 449 13.45 -9.87 -1.16
N VAL A 450 12.77 -8.87 -0.62
CA VAL A 450 13.08 -7.46 -0.83
C VAL A 450 13.40 -6.83 0.52
N ILE A 451 14.46 -6.02 0.58
CA ILE A 451 14.77 -5.14 1.70
C ILE A 451 14.76 -3.72 1.14
N VAL A 452 13.96 -2.84 1.73
CA VAL A 452 13.83 -1.44 1.31
C VAL A 452 14.30 -0.54 2.43
N GLY A 453 15.18 0.40 2.10
CA GLY A 453 15.53 1.52 2.97
C GLY A 453 14.73 2.76 2.60
N ALA A 454 14.20 3.44 3.60
CA ALA A 454 13.54 4.73 3.41
C ALA A 454 13.87 5.68 4.56
N ASP A 455 13.92 6.98 4.26
CA ASP A 455 13.97 8.06 5.23
C ASP A 455 12.66 8.87 5.21
N GLU A 456 12.63 10.02 5.89
CA GLU A 456 11.44 10.88 6.00
C GLU A 456 11.02 11.54 4.67
N PHE A 457 11.81 11.40 3.60
CA PHE A 457 11.53 11.99 2.29
C PHE A 457 11.36 10.97 1.17
N SER A 458 12.05 9.83 1.23
CA SER A 458 12.23 8.98 0.05
C SER A 458 12.54 7.52 0.37
N VAL A 459 12.23 6.64 -0.57
CA VAL A 459 12.86 5.32 -0.69
C VAL A 459 14.29 5.52 -1.16
N THR A 460 15.24 5.22 -0.30
CA THR A 460 16.66 5.51 -0.48
C THR A 460 17.43 4.34 -1.09
N TYR A 461 16.93 3.12 -0.87
CA TYR A 461 17.62 1.87 -1.13
C TYR A 461 16.66 0.72 -1.42
N ILE A 462 17.03 -0.15 -2.34
CA ILE A 462 16.38 -1.46 -2.51
C ILE A 462 17.43 -2.54 -2.71
N LYS A 463 17.28 -3.64 -1.97
CA LYS A 463 18.04 -4.88 -2.10
C LYS A 463 17.11 -6.03 -2.39
N ILE A 464 17.41 -6.82 -3.40
CA ILE A 464 16.59 -7.94 -3.86
C ILE A 464 17.40 -9.22 -3.84
N GLU A 465 16.87 -10.26 -3.18
CA GLU A 465 17.32 -11.65 -3.31
C GLU A 465 16.48 -12.31 -4.40
N TYR A 466 17.01 -12.40 -5.61
CA TYR A 466 16.42 -13.11 -6.72
C TYR A 466 16.80 -14.59 -6.69
N LEU A 467 16.00 -15.43 -7.36
CA LEU A 467 16.42 -16.78 -7.77
C LEU A 467 16.78 -16.79 -9.27
N LYS A 468 17.84 -17.50 -9.62
CA LYS A 468 18.25 -17.78 -11.00
C LYS A 468 18.89 -19.16 -11.09
N ASP A 469 18.36 -20.02 -11.96
CA ASP A 469 18.83 -21.40 -12.16
C ASP A 469 18.93 -22.17 -10.82
N GLY A 470 17.98 -21.92 -9.90
CA GLY A 470 17.94 -22.50 -8.56
C GLY A 470 18.91 -21.89 -7.52
N LYS A 471 19.71 -20.89 -7.88
CA LYS A 471 20.66 -20.18 -6.99
C LYS A 471 20.13 -18.80 -6.60
N VAL A 472 20.52 -18.32 -5.42
CA VAL A 472 20.19 -16.95 -4.98
C VAL A 472 21.23 -15.97 -5.54
N GLU A 473 20.76 -14.93 -6.23
CA GLU A 473 21.55 -13.76 -6.62
C GLU A 473 21.05 -12.52 -5.90
N ILE A 474 21.96 -11.61 -5.54
CA ILE A 474 21.64 -10.36 -4.86
C ILE A 474 21.87 -9.18 -5.81
N ARG A 475 20.91 -8.26 -5.84
CA ARG A 475 21.02 -6.95 -6.49
C ARG A 475 20.70 -5.85 -5.49
N GLU A 476 21.39 -4.72 -5.60
CA GLU A 476 21.32 -3.60 -4.66
C GLU A 476 21.39 -2.29 -5.44
N HIS A 477 20.42 -1.40 -5.22
CA HIS A 477 20.30 -0.11 -5.91
C HIS A 477 20.03 1.02 -4.90
N GLY A 478 20.55 2.20 -5.16
CA GLY A 478 20.45 3.36 -4.27
C GLY A 478 21.50 3.35 -3.14
N THR A 479 21.24 4.07 -2.06
CA THR A 479 22.15 4.24 -0.91
C THR A 479 21.46 3.75 0.37
N SER A 480 22.02 2.72 1.02
CA SER A 480 21.49 2.11 2.26
C SER A 480 21.50 3.08 3.46
N ARG A 481 20.50 3.97 3.53
CA ARG A 481 20.28 4.95 4.61
C ARG A 481 18.81 4.97 5.05
N GLY A 482 18.53 5.46 6.25
CA GLY A 482 17.18 5.44 6.82
C GLY A 482 16.80 4.08 7.42
N GLN A 483 15.51 3.84 7.65
CA GLN A 483 15.02 2.59 8.25
C GLN A 483 14.98 1.49 7.18
N LEU A 484 15.78 0.44 7.37
CA LEU A 484 15.67 -0.79 6.58
C LEU A 484 14.50 -1.64 7.11
N LYS A 485 13.55 -1.97 6.22
CA LYS A 485 12.49 -2.96 6.48
C LYS A 485 12.59 -4.07 5.43
N GLU A 486 12.13 -5.27 5.76
CA GLU A 486 12.20 -6.45 4.88
C GLU A 486 10.81 -6.99 4.51
N PHE A 487 10.75 -7.70 3.39
CA PHE A 487 9.60 -8.49 2.94
C PHE A 487 10.11 -9.75 2.23
N SER A 488 9.96 -10.90 2.88
CA SER A 488 10.39 -12.21 2.37
C SER A 488 9.21 -12.97 1.74
N VAL A 489 9.45 -13.55 0.57
CA VAL A 489 8.47 -14.21 -0.30
C VAL A 489 8.73 -15.72 -0.26
N ASP A 490 7.68 -16.50 -0.02
CA ASP A 490 7.66 -17.97 -0.02
C ASP A 490 7.78 -18.52 -1.45
N TYR A 491 8.91 -18.26 -2.11
CA TYR A 491 9.15 -18.68 -3.50
C TYR A 491 9.61 -20.15 -3.55
N PRO A 492 9.00 -21.01 -4.39
CA PRO A 492 8.14 -20.67 -5.55
C PRO A 492 6.62 -20.70 -5.31
N ASN A 493 6.16 -21.08 -4.11
CA ASN A 493 4.74 -21.26 -3.78
C ASN A 493 3.95 -19.95 -3.85
N ASP A 494 4.64 -18.84 -3.65
CA ASP A 494 4.17 -17.47 -3.78
C ASP A 494 5.20 -16.62 -4.54
N ASN A 495 4.72 -15.60 -5.22
CA ASN A 495 5.48 -14.79 -6.16
C ASN A 495 4.98 -13.35 -6.04
N ILE A 496 5.84 -12.32 -6.15
CA ILE A 496 5.33 -10.95 -6.32
C ILE A 496 4.62 -10.86 -7.69
N VAL A 497 3.43 -10.27 -7.74
CA VAL A 497 2.63 -10.08 -8.98
C VAL A 497 2.21 -8.62 -9.20
N ALA A 498 2.38 -7.78 -8.17
CA ALA A 498 2.29 -6.34 -8.30
C ALA A 498 3.40 -5.62 -7.51
N VAL A 499 3.82 -4.48 -8.03
CA VAL A 499 4.73 -3.51 -7.41
C VAL A 499 4.01 -2.17 -7.44
N GLY A 500 3.71 -1.59 -6.28
CA GLY A 500 3.14 -0.25 -6.21
C GLY A 500 3.92 0.66 -5.29
N GLY A 501 3.47 1.91 -5.17
CA GLY A 501 4.14 2.92 -4.38
C GLY A 501 3.64 4.31 -4.69
N SER A 502 4.46 5.30 -4.36
CA SER A 502 4.26 6.70 -4.76
C SER A 502 5.60 7.37 -5.07
N TYR A 503 5.55 8.49 -5.80
CA TYR A 503 6.71 9.33 -6.09
C TYR A 503 6.33 10.82 -6.06
N ASP A 504 7.21 11.66 -5.54
CA ASP A 504 6.98 13.10 -5.40
C ASP A 504 8.23 13.92 -5.68
N HIS A 505 8.07 15.23 -5.91
CA HIS A 505 9.16 16.18 -5.99
C HIS A 505 9.68 16.54 -4.60
N ILE A 506 10.85 16.01 -4.23
CA ILE A 506 11.49 16.30 -2.95
C ILE A 506 12.34 17.56 -3.09
N PHE A 507 11.76 18.69 -2.66
CA PHE A 507 12.37 20.02 -2.74
C PHE A 507 13.79 20.10 -2.14
N THR A 508 14.07 19.35 -1.07
CA THR A 508 15.41 19.29 -0.43
C THR A 508 16.51 18.76 -1.36
N TYR A 509 16.15 17.95 -2.36
CA TYR A 509 17.06 17.39 -3.37
C TYR A 509 16.78 17.91 -4.80
N ASP A 510 15.81 18.82 -4.93
CA ASP A 510 15.27 19.37 -6.17
C ASP A 510 15.09 18.30 -7.26
N THR A 511 14.41 17.21 -6.91
CA THR A 511 14.16 16.11 -7.84
C THR A 511 12.98 15.24 -7.45
N LYS A 512 12.41 14.53 -8.43
CA LYS A 512 11.41 13.50 -8.17
C LYS A 512 12.10 12.23 -7.69
N LEU A 513 11.66 11.70 -6.56
CA LEU A 513 12.13 10.43 -5.98
C LEU A 513 10.94 9.50 -5.76
N ILE A 514 11.20 8.19 -5.72
CA ILE A 514 10.24 7.25 -5.15
C ILE A 514 10.11 7.57 -3.65
N THR A 515 8.90 7.81 -3.19
CA THR A 515 8.59 8.21 -1.81
C THR A 515 8.07 7.03 -1.00
N SER A 516 7.35 6.11 -1.65
CA SER A 516 7.00 4.83 -1.05
C SER A 516 6.99 3.65 -2.02
N LEU A 517 7.06 2.43 -1.47
CA LEU A 517 6.87 1.17 -2.17
C LEU A 517 5.99 0.20 -1.37
N TYR A 518 5.30 -0.69 -2.08
CA TYR A 518 4.69 -1.91 -1.55
C TYR A 518 4.67 -3.01 -2.63
N PHE A 519 4.54 -4.27 -2.20
CA PHE A 519 4.54 -5.44 -3.08
C PHE A 519 3.33 -6.31 -2.78
N THR A 520 2.61 -6.76 -3.81
CA THR A 520 1.50 -7.72 -3.66
C THR A 520 1.85 -9.05 -4.29
N THR A 521 1.55 -10.15 -3.59
CA THR A 521 1.91 -11.52 -4.01
C THR A 521 0.80 -12.23 -4.77
N SER A 522 1.15 -13.36 -5.39
CA SER A 522 0.23 -14.25 -6.12
C SER A 522 -0.85 -14.83 -5.23
N ARG A 523 -0.55 -15.09 -3.95
CA ARG A 523 -1.53 -15.41 -2.91
C ARG A 523 -2.37 -14.20 -2.45
N GLY A 524 -1.94 -12.97 -2.73
CA GLY A 524 -2.68 -11.76 -2.36
C GLY A 524 -2.28 -11.14 -1.03
N PHE A 525 -1.13 -11.53 -0.47
CA PHE A 525 -0.50 -10.73 0.58
C PHE A 525 0.04 -9.43 -0.01
N THR A 526 -0.21 -8.31 0.65
CA THR A 526 0.51 -7.06 0.38
C THR A 526 1.51 -6.83 1.51
N SER A 527 2.70 -6.32 1.20
CA SER A 527 3.72 -5.94 2.20
C SER A 527 3.23 -4.79 3.10
N PRO A 528 3.94 -4.45 4.19
CA PRO A 528 3.89 -3.10 4.75
C PRO A 528 4.24 -2.05 3.67
N LEU A 529 3.84 -0.79 3.91
CA LEU A 529 4.38 0.33 3.15
C LEU A 529 5.83 0.61 3.57
N PHE A 530 6.70 0.74 2.58
CA PHE A 530 8.08 1.19 2.72
C PHE A 530 8.15 2.66 2.35
N GLY A 531 8.76 3.51 3.18
CA GLY A 531 8.69 4.96 3.01
C GLY A 531 7.30 5.53 3.30
N GLU A 532 7.10 6.80 2.96
CA GLU A 532 5.89 7.56 3.25
C GLU A 532 5.13 7.92 1.96
N LYS A 533 3.81 7.89 2.04
CA LYS A 533 2.96 8.09 0.86
C LYS A 533 2.87 9.57 0.49
N MET A 534 3.66 9.99 -0.50
CA MET A 534 3.76 11.39 -0.94
C MET A 534 3.71 11.48 -2.46
N GLY A 535 3.05 12.51 -2.99
CA GLY A 535 2.97 12.79 -4.42
C GLY A 535 1.98 11.92 -5.17
N THR A 536 2.44 11.32 -6.27
CA THR A 536 1.63 10.55 -7.22
C THR A 536 1.76 9.05 -6.97
N ASP A 537 0.62 8.37 -6.84
CA ASP A 537 0.55 6.92 -6.68
C ASP A 537 0.85 6.17 -7.98
N PHE A 538 1.39 4.96 -7.86
CA PHE A 538 1.47 4.01 -8.97
C PHE A 538 1.26 2.57 -8.52
N GLU A 539 0.85 1.73 -9.47
CA GLU A 539 0.89 0.28 -9.35
C GLU A 539 1.21 -0.35 -10.71
N PHE A 540 2.18 -1.26 -10.75
CA PHE A 540 2.50 -2.12 -11.86
C PHE A 540 1.98 -3.53 -11.54
N GLN A 541 1.14 -4.09 -12.41
CA GLN A 541 0.67 -5.47 -12.29
C GLN A 541 1.02 -6.26 -13.56
N GLY A 542 1.48 -7.50 -13.40
CA GLY A 542 1.71 -8.39 -14.54
C GLY A 542 0.40 -8.91 -15.14
N GLU A 543 0.32 -8.96 -16.48
CA GLU A 543 -0.79 -9.61 -17.19
C GLU A 543 -1.07 -11.01 -16.61
N ASN A 544 -2.35 -11.34 -16.38
CA ASN A 544 -2.77 -12.60 -15.76
C ASN A 544 -2.11 -12.90 -14.39
N ARG A 545 -1.72 -11.87 -13.62
CA ARG A 545 -0.94 -11.99 -12.37
C ARG A 545 0.42 -12.68 -12.59
N GLY A 546 1.09 -12.34 -13.69
CA GLY A 546 2.46 -12.79 -13.97
C GLY A 546 3.43 -12.51 -12.82
N LYS A 547 4.29 -13.48 -12.48
CA LYS A 547 5.31 -13.32 -11.44
C LYS A 547 6.36 -12.27 -11.80
N LEU A 548 6.83 -11.49 -10.83
CA LEU A 548 7.92 -10.54 -10.96
C LEU A 548 9.24 -11.28 -11.23
N LEU A 549 9.95 -10.87 -12.29
CA LEU A 549 11.19 -11.44 -12.81
C LEU A 549 12.38 -10.48 -12.72
N GLY A 550 12.15 -9.24 -12.26
CA GLY A 550 13.17 -8.18 -12.26
C GLY A 550 12.61 -6.79 -11.95
N PHE A 551 13.47 -5.89 -11.52
CA PHE A 551 13.24 -4.44 -11.48
C PHE A 551 14.13 -3.74 -12.52
N HIS A 552 13.73 -2.55 -12.94
CA HIS A 552 14.60 -1.62 -13.65
C HIS A 552 14.29 -0.20 -13.18
N GLY A 553 15.16 0.77 -13.44
CA GLY A 553 14.91 2.11 -12.95
C GLY A 553 16.13 3.01 -12.98
N ARG A 554 16.14 3.99 -12.07
CA ARG A 554 17.23 4.94 -11.87
C ARG A 554 17.50 5.09 -10.38
N ALA A 555 18.77 5.08 -9.98
CA ALA A 555 19.15 5.20 -8.59
C ALA A 555 20.50 5.92 -8.39
N GLY A 556 20.64 6.59 -7.25
CA GLY A 556 21.86 7.25 -6.80
C GLY A 556 21.88 7.38 -5.27
N TYR A 557 21.73 8.61 -4.78
CA TYR A 557 21.54 8.86 -3.33
C TYR A 557 20.18 8.38 -2.79
N ALA A 558 19.23 8.12 -3.68
CA ALA A 558 17.95 7.49 -3.42
C ALA A 558 17.52 6.64 -4.62
N ILE A 559 16.31 6.08 -4.61
CA ILE A 559 15.68 5.52 -5.81
C ILE A 559 14.95 6.65 -6.53
N ASP A 560 15.55 7.15 -7.61
CA ASP A 560 15.00 8.23 -8.43
C ASP A 560 13.74 7.75 -9.18
N ALA A 561 13.81 6.57 -9.82
CA ALA A 561 12.70 5.96 -10.54
C ALA A 561 12.72 4.43 -10.49
N ILE A 562 11.56 3.80 -10.61
CA ILE A 562 11.41 2.33 -10.57
C ILE A 562 10.36 1.81 -11.56
N GLY A 563 10.63 0.63 -12.10
CA GLY A 563 9.82 -0.15 -13.02
C GLY A 563 10.06 -1.65 -12.80
N ALA A 564 9.23 -2.49 -13.40
CA ALA A 564 9.10 -3.90 -13.07
C ALA A 564 8.95 -4.80 -14.31
N TYR A 565 9.61 -5.95 -14.29
CA TYR A 565 9.46 -7.03 -15.27
C TYR A 565 8.59 -8.15 -14.70
N PHE A 566 7.49 -8.50 -15.36
CA PHE A 566 6.60 -9.61 -14.97
C PHE A 566 6.55 -10.70 -16.03
N HIS A 567 6.29 -11.94 -15.65
CA HIS A 567 6.14 -13.06 -16.57
C HIS A 567 4.85 -12.95 -17.41
N THR A 568 4.95 -12.74 -18.73
CA THR A 568 3.76 -12.87 -19.60
C THR A 568 3.57 -14.34 -19.97
N GLY A 569 2.50 -14.96 -19.45
CA GLY A 569 2.17 -16.34 -19.76
C GLY A 569 1.72 -16.52 -21.21
N SER A 570 2.51 -17.22 -22.03
CA SER A 570 2.07 -17.62 -23.37
C SER A 570 1.09 -18.79 -23.25
N GLN A 571 -0.18 -18.58 -23.60
CA GLN A 571 -0.97 -19.71 -24.08
C GLN A 571 -0.31 -20.30 -25.34
N GLY A 572 -0.50 -21.60 -25.53
CA GLY A 572 0.13 -22.37 -26.60
C GLY A 572 -0.48 -23.76 -26.68
N GLY A 573 -1.74 -23.83 -27.11
CA GLY A 573 -2.51 -25.06 -27.27
C GLY A 573 -4.00 -24.77 -27.33
N GLU A 574 -4.64 -25.06 -28.46
CA GLU A 574 -6.09 -24.91 -28.64
C GLU A 574 -6.89 -25.89 -27.76
N GLY A 575 -8.09 -25.49 -27.35
CA GLY A 575 -9.19 -26.43 -27.07
C GLY A 575 -9.10 -27.29 -25.80
N GLY A 576 -8.10 -27.10 -24.93
CA GLY A 576 -8.09 -27.72 -23.60
C GLY A 576 -8.80 -26.84 -22.56
N GLU A 577 -9.74 -27.41 -21.79
CA GLU A 577 -10.01 -26.89 -20.45
C GLU A 577 -8.68 -26.76 -19.68
N PRO A 578 -8.52 -25.77 -18.77
CA PRO A 578 -7.37 -25.75 -17.88
C PRO A 578 -7.29 -27.10 -17.15
N SER A 579 -6.11 -27.71 -17.11
CA SER A 579 -5.95 -29.06 -16.59
C SER A 579 -6.54 -29.17 -15.17
N LYS A 580 -7.61 -29.96 -15.02
CA LYS A 580 -8.24 -30.30 -13.74
C LYS A 580 -7.28 -31.16 -12.90
N GLY A 581 -6.27 -30.49 -12.33
CA GLY A 581 -5.13 -31.10 -11.66
C GLY A 581 -4.04 -30.12 -11.20
N GLY A 582 -3.99 -28.90 -11.73
CA GLY A 582 -3.22 -27.81 -11.13
C GLY A 582 -4.05 -27.09 -10.06
N PRO A 583 -3.57 -26.91 -8.81
CA PRO A 583 -4.30 -26.14 -7.80
C PRO A 583 -4.55 -24.71 -8.28
N LYS A 584 -5.80 -24.28 -8.26
CA LYS A 584 -6.15 -22.86 -8.38
C LYS A 584 -5.46 -22.12 -7.22
N PRO A 585 -4.77 -20.98 -7.43
CA PRO A 585 -4.14 -20.25 -6.35
C PRO A 585 -5.19 -19.87 -5.30
N VAL A 586 -5.10 -20.47 -4.12
CA VAL A 586 -6.01 -20.20 -3.01
C VAL A 586 -5.48 -18.98 -2.27
N LEU A 587 -6.25 -17.89 -2.32
CA LEU A 587 -5.87 -16.59 -1.79
C LEU A 587 -6.22 -16.54 -0.29
N PRO A 588 -5.27 -16.26 0.63
CA PRO A 588 -5.57 -16.11 2.04
C PRO A 588 -6.66 -15.07 2.33
N VAL A 589 -7.57 -15.43 3.22
CA VAL A 589 -8.66 -14.58 3.69
C VAL A 589 -8.09 -13.55 4.65
N LYS A 590 -8.02 -12.28 4.20
CA LYS A 590 -7.69 -11.13 5.05
C LYS A 590 -8.94 -10.69 5.83
N MET A 591 -8.85 -10.67 7.16
CA MET A 591 -9.89 -10.19 8.05
C MET A 591 -9.41 -9.00 8.89
N GLY A 592 -10.30 -8.05 9.17
CA GLY A 592 -9.97 -6.81 9.89
C GLY A 592 -9.16 -5.80 9.04
N PRO A 593 -8.43 -4.86 9.68
CA PRO A 593 -8.27 -4.74 11.12
C PRO A 593 -9.50 -4.14 11.81
N LEU A 594 -9.70 -4.47 13.08
CA LEU A 594 -10.69 -3.86 13.98
C LEU A 594 -9.95 -3.18 15.14
N GLY A 595 -10.48 -2.07 15.64
CA GLY A 595 -9.86 -1.24 16.68
C GLY A 595 -9.81 0.24 16.30
N GLY A 596 -8.83 0.98 16.85
CA GLY A 596 -8.60 2.40 16.59
C GLY A 596 -7.79 2.70 15.31
N ASP A 597 -7.78 3.98 14.94
CA ASP A 597 -7.12 4.51 13.74
C ASP A 597 -5.75 5.15 14.01
N ARG A 598 -5.35 5.27 15.29
CA ARG A 598 -4.03 5.71 15.73
C ARG A 598 -3.01 4.57 15.65
N GLY A 599 -1.77 4.84 16.05
CA GLY A 599 -0.66 3.88 15.92
C GLY A 599 -0.13 3.76 14.49
N ASN A 600 1.07 3.19 14.37
CA ASN A 600 1.72 2.95 13.09
C ASN A 600 1.22 1.62 12.49
N GLU A 601 1.02 1.57 11.18
CA GLU A 601 0.57 0.35 10.51
C GLU A 601 1.65 -0.75 10.54
N PHE A 602 1.22 -1.99 10.79
CA PHE A 602 2.06 -3.18 10.68
C PHE A 602 1.34 -4.29 9.90
N ASN A 603 2.12 -5.17 9.27
CA ASN A 603 1.59 -6.17 8.34
C ASN A 603 2.56 -7.36 8.24
N ASP A 604 2.39 -8.35 9.11
CA ASP A 604 3.12 -9.62 9.13
C ASP A 604 2.51 -10.55 8.08
N VAL A 605 3.26 -10.83 7.01
CA VAL A 605 2.78 -11.60 5.85
C VAL A 605 3.82 -12.57 5.30
N GLY A 606 3.33 -13.63 4.64
CA GLY A 606 4.19 -14.65 4.04
C GLY A 606 4.85 -15.57 5.05
N PHE A 607 4.12 -15.99 6.09
CA PHE A 607 4.56 -17.04 7.04
C PHE A 607 3.75 -18.32 6.85
N ASP A 608 4.35 -19.45 7.21
CA ASP A 608 3.76 -20.79 7.01
C ASP A 608 2.74 -21.14 8.12
N GLY A 609 2.81 -20.42 9.24
CA GLY A 609 1.96 -20.51 10.43
C GLY A 609 2.62 -19.94 11.69
N VAL A 610 1.92 -20.02 12.83
CA VAL A 610 2.37 -19.48 14.13
C VAL A 610 2.85 -20.60 15.06
N LYS A 611 4.03 -20.43 15.68
CA LYS A 611 4.62 -21.33 16.70
C LYS A 611 4.45 -20.81 18.12
N LYS A 612 4.46 -19.49 18.36
CA LYS A 612 4.20 -18.89 19.67
C LYS A 612 3.66 -17.47 19.51
N VAL A 613 2.79 -17.05 20.43
CA VAL A 613 2.42 -15.66 20.64
C VAL A 613 2.69 -15.28 22.09
N ALA A 614 3.37 -14.16 22.31
CA ALA A 614 3.47 -13.50 23.61
C ALA A 614 2.71 -12.18 23.53
N VAL A 615 1.85 -11.90 24.51
CA VAL A 615 1.02 -10.69 24.55
C VAL A 615 1.26 -9.99 25.87
N GLY A 616 1.57 -8.69 25.81
CA GLY A 616 1.61 -7.80 26.97
C GLY A 616 0.26 -7.11 27.15
N ASP A 617 -0.26 -7.12 28.38
CA ASP A 617 -1.45 -6.37 28.75
C ASP A 617 -1.26 -5.57 30.04
N ASP A 618 -1.92 -4.40 30.09
CA ASP A 618 -2.02 -3.55 31.27
C ASP A 618 -3.48 -3.49 31.79
N GLU A 619 -3.80 -2.48 32.62
CA GLU A 619 -5.15 -2.35 33.18
C GLU A 619 -6.22 -2.02 32.12
N PHE A 620 -5.82 -1.37 31.03
CA PHE A 620 -6.68 -0.77 30.02
C PHE A 620 -6.69 -1.52 28.68
N SER A 621 -5.55 -2.07 28.27
CA SER A 621 -5.34 -2.52 26.89
C SER A 621 -4.30 -3.63 26.72
N VAL A 622 -4.34 -4.27 25.55
CA VAL A 622 -3.22 -5.03 25.01
C VAL A 622 -2.16 -4.03 24.53
N THR A 623 -1.00 -4.05 25.18
CA THR A 623 0.07 -3.07 24.95
C THR A 623 1.07 -3.54 23.89
N TYR A 624 1.20 -4.85 23.69
CA TYR A 624 2.27 -5.47 22.92
C TYR A 624 1.89 -6.87 22.44
N ILE A 625 2.32 -7.22 21.22
CA ILE A 625 2.30 -8.59 20.71
C ILE A 625 3.67 -8.95 20.14
N LYS A 626 4.10 -10.19 20.39
CA LYS A 626 5.29 -10.81 19.82
C LYS A 626 4.91 -12.17 19.28
N ILE A 627 5.27 -12.45 18.03
CA ILE A 627 4.89 -13.67 17.33
C ILE A 627 6.15 -14.38 16.83
N GLU A 628 6.29 -15.65 17.21
CA GLU A 628 7.24 -16.58 16.59
C GLU A 628 6.49 -17.29 15.46
N TYR A 629 6.81 -16.90 14.22
CA TYR A 629 6.28 -17.51 13.01
C TYR A 629 7.17 -18.65 12.52
N ALA A 630 6.56 -19.64 11.86
CA ALA A 630 7.26 -20.58 11.01
C ALA A 630 7.47 -19.98 9.60
N LYS A 631 8.68 -20.11 9.07
CA LYS A 631 9.00 -19.77 7.67
C LYS A 631 10.14 -20.63 7.15
N ASP A 632 9.95 -21.36 6.06
CA ASP A 632 10.97 -22.25 5.47
C ASP A 632 11.61 -23.20 6.50
N GLY A 633 10.80 -23.71 7.43
CA GLY A 633 11.25 -24.55 8.56
C GLY A 633 11.96 -23.81 9.72
N LYS A 634 12.32 -22.54 9.55
CA LYS A 634 12.95 -21.68 10.57
C LYS A 634 11.91 -21.06 11.52
N VAL A 635 12.39 -20.20 12.41
CA VAL A 635 11.57 -19.33 13.27
C VAL A 635 11.93 -17.88 12.96
N GLU A 636 10.95 -17.07 12.60
CA GLU A 636 11.08 -15.61 12.51
C GLU A 636 10.28 -14.95 13.63
N ILE A 637 10.76 -13.82 14.13
CA ILE A 637 10.12 -13.09 15.24
C ILE A 637 9.62 -11.73 14.72
N ARG A 638 8.36 -11.41 14.99
CA ARG A 638 7.77 -10.08 14.77
C ARG A 638 7.25 -9.55 16.10
N GLU A 639 7.35 -8.24 16.31
CA GLU A 639 7.00 -7.57 17.57
C GLU A 639 6.34 -6.22 17.27
N HIS A 640 5.19 -5.95 17.88
CA HIS A 640 4.40 -4.72 17.67
C HIS A 640 3.90 -4.17 19.01
N GLY A 641 3.77 -2.86 19.11
CA GLY A 641 3.40 -2.17 20.36
C GLY A 641 4.57 -1.99 21.34
N THR A 642 4.28 -1.63 22.59
CA THR A 642 5.29 -1.39 23.63
C THR A 642 5.12 -2.40 24.77
N SER A 643 6.10 -3.28 25.01
CA SER A 643 6.07 -4.33 26.05
C SER A 643 5.94 -3.76 27.48
N ARG A 644 4.70 -3.49 27.90
CA ARG A 644 4.33 -2.92 29.21
C ARG A 644 3.26 -3.78 29.89
N GLY A 645 3.27 -3.83 31.21
CA GLY A 645 2.35 -4.69 31.98
C GLY A 645 2.81 -6.15 32.03
N GLN A 646 1.86 -7.09 32.14
CA GLN A 646 2.18 -8.52 32.25
C GLN A 646 2.23 -9.17 30.86
N VAL A 647 3.43 -9.61 30.44
CA VAL A 647 3.56 -10.45 29.25
C VAL A 647 3.21 -11.90 29.59
N LYS A 648 2.30 -12.50 28.82
CA LYS A 648 1.88 -13.90 28.90
C LYS A 648 2.15 -14.58 27.55
N GLU A 649 2.48 -15.87 27.56
CA GLU A 649 2.84 -16.63 26.35
C GLU A 649 1.84 -17.77 26.07
N PHE A 650 1.58 -18.02 24.79
CA PHE A 650 0.84 -19.18 24.28
C PHE A 650 1.65 -19.83 23.15
N SER A 651 1.99 -21.11 23.33
CA SER A 651 2.74 -21.89 22.34
C SER A 651 1.80 -22.77 21.53
N VAL A 652 2.05 -22.87 20.23
CA VAL A 652 1.29 -23.65 19.25
C VAL A 652 2.20 -24.74 18.71
N ASP A 653 1.78 -26.00 18.76
CA ASP A 653 2.57 -27.14 18.27
C ASP A 653 2.52 -27.23 16.73
N TYR A 654 3.06 -26.23 16.06
CA TYR A 654 3.14 -26.15 14.61
C TYR A 654 4.17 -27.13 14.04
N PRO A 655 3.85 -27.89 12.97
CA PRO A 655 2.69 -27.76 12.09
C PRO A 655 1.46 -28.62 12.46
N ASN A 656 1.56 -29.44 13.53
CA ASN A 656 0.52 -30.39 13.92
C ASN A 656 -0.72 -29.70 14.55
N ASP A 657 -0.55 -28.49 15.08
CA ASP A 657 -1.62 -27.55 15.39
C ASP A 657 -1.35 -26.24 14.67
N ASN A 658 -2.43 -25.56 14.31
CA ASN A 658 -2.40 -24.29 13.62
C ASN A 658 -3.41 -23.37 14.30
N VAL A 659 -3.11 -22.09 14.47
CA VAL A 659 -4.15 -21.13 14.88
C VAL A 659 -5.19 -21.04 13.76
N THR A 660 -6.47 -21.21 14.07
CA THR A 660 -7.59 -21.15 13.10
C THR A 660 -8.61 -20.07 13.45
N ALA A 661 -8.49 -19.44 14.62
CA ALA A 661 -9.21 -18.22 14.96
C ALA A 661 -8.37 -17.26 15.81
N VAL A 662 -8.66 -15.97 15.69
CA VAL A 662 -8.16 -14.90 16.56
C VAL A 662 -9.38 -14.10 16.99
N GLY A 663 -9.64 -14.02 18.28
CA GLY A 663 -10.69 -13.15 18.82
C GLY A 663 -10.17 -12.25 19.93
N GLY A 664 -11.07 -11.45 20.48
CA GLY A 664 -10.71 -10.44 21.47
C GLY A 664 -11.81 -9.40 21.62
N SER A 665 -11.41 -8.22 22.10
CA SER A 665 -12.29 -7.05 22.20
C SER A 665 -11.51 -5.77 22.00
N TYR A 666 -12.21 -4.68 21.66
CA TYR A 666 -11.65 -3.33 21.61
C TYR A 666 -12.64 -2.30 22.19
N ASP A 667 -12.13 -1.22 22.77
CA ASP A 667 -12.95 -0.19 23.40
C ASP A 667 -12.28 1.20 23.38
N HIS A 668 -13.10 2.24 23.54
CA HIS A 668 -12.62 3.61 23.76
C HIS A 668 -12.08 3.76 25.19
N ILE A 669 -10.78 3.98 25.30
CA ILE A 669 -10.08 4.23 26.55
C ILE A 669 -10.02 5.75 26.76
N PHE A 670 -10.99 6.29 27.50
CA PHE A 670 -11.11 7.72 27.81
C PHE A 670 -9.82 8.37 28.35
N THR A 671 -9.01 7.63 29.12
CA THR A 671 -7.72 8.12 29.65
C THR A 671 -6.70 8.49 28.57
N TYR A 672 -6.77 7.85 27.40
CA TYR A 672 -5.92 8.14 26.22
C TYR A 672 -6.72 8.74 25.06
N ASP A 673 -8.01 9.01 25.31
CA ASP A 673 -9.03 9.37 24.31
C ASP A 673 -8.88 8.60 22.99
N THR A 674 -8.73 7.28 23.05
CA THR A 674 -8.50 6.46 21.85
C THR A 674 -9.09 5.07 21.94
N THR A 675 -9.38 4.44 20.80
CA THR A 675 -9.84 3.05 20.75
C THR A 675 -8.64 2.12 20.70
N LEU A 676 -8.54 1.18 21.64
CA LEU A 676 -7.46 0.19 21.72
C LEU A 676 -8.04 -1.22 21.76
N ILE A 677 -7.23 -2.20 21.34
CA ILE A 677 -7.50 -3.61 21.64
C ILE A 677 -7.42 -3.80 23.15
N THR A 678 -8.52 -4.24 23.75
CA THR A 678 -8.66 -4.46 25.20
C THR A 678 -8.39 -5.91 25.59
N SER A 679 -8.61 -6.84 24.66
CA SER A 679 -8.22 -8.25 24.86
C SER A 679 -7.91 -8.99 23.57
N LEU A 680 -7.20 -10.11 23.70
CA LEU A 680 -6.93 -11.08 22.64
C LEU A 680 -7.04 -12.52 23.15
N TYR A 681 -7.46 -13.44 22.28
CA TYR A 681 -7.30 -14.88 22.41
C TYR A 681 -7.10 -15.51 21.02
N LEU A 682 -6.48 -16.69 20.99
CA LEU A 682 -6.25 -17.46 19.77
C LEU A 682 -6.81 -18.87 19.93
N THR A 683 -7.57 -19.36 18.96
CA THR A 683 -8.07 -20.74 18.94
C THR A 683 -7.38 -21.53 17.84
N THR A 684 -7.06 -22.79 18.10
CA THR A 684 -6.30 -23.67 17.20
C THR A 684 -7.14 -24.77 16.55
N SER A 685 -6.58 -25.41 15.52
CA SER A 685 -7.17 -26.51 14.77
C SER A 685 -7.49 -27.76 15.61
N ARG A 686 -6.78 -27.98 16.72
CA ARG A 686 -7.09 -29.01 17.73
C ARG A 686 -8.12 -28.55 18.76
N GLY A 687 -8.61 -27.31 18.67
CA GLY A 687 -9.63 -26.74 19.56
C GLY A 687 -9.07 -26.18 20.87
N PHE A 688 -7.77 -25.87 20.95
CA PHE A 688 -7.22 -25.16 22.10
C PHE A 688 -7.43 -23.67 21.94
N THR A 689 -7.96 -23.01 22.99
CA THR A 689 -7.97 -21.55 23.07
C THR A 689 -6.89 -21.10 24.04
N SER A 690 -6.14 -20.05 23.67
CA SER A 690 -5.14 -19.43 24.55
C SER A 690 -5.79 -18.89 25.83
N PRO A 691 -5.00 -18.62 26.89
CA PRO A 691 -5.43 -17.72 27.94
C PRO A 691 -5.91 -16.40 27.33
N LEU A 692 -6.90 -15.77 27.99
CA LEU A 692 -7.30 -14.41 27.63
C LEU A 692 -6.15 -13.44 27.99
N PHE A 693 -5.65 -12.74 26.98
CA PHE A 693 -4.75 -11.62 27.13
C PHE A 693 -5.58 -10.35 27.28
N GLY A 694 -5.21 -9.45 28.18
CA GLY A 694 -6.02 -8.29 28.55
C GLY A 694 -7.33 -8.64 29.26
N LYS A 695 -8.38 -7.81 29.06
CA LYS A 695 -9.71 -7.96 29.66
C LYS A 695 -10.80 -7.69 28.61
N MET A 696 -11.81 -8.56 28.54
CA MET A 696 -12.98 -8.33 27.69
C MET A 696 -13.69 -7.04 28.11
N LYS A 697 -13.69 -6.05 27.22
CA LYS A 697 -14.26 -4.71 27.42
C LYS A 697 -14.55 -4.07 26.06
N GLY A 698 -15.72 -3.44 25.91
CA GLY A 698 -16.15 -2.81 24.65
C GLY A 698 -16.76 -3.82 23.67
N THR A 699 -16.38 -3.72 22.40
CA THR A 699 -16.90 -4.56 21.32
C THR A 699 -16.05 -5.83 21.16
N GLU A 700 -16.67 -7.00 21.28
CA GLU A 700 -16.02 -8.29 21.01
C GLU A 700 -15.87 -8.57 19.50
N PHE A 701 -14.83 -9.29 19.11
CA PHE A 701 -14.62 -9.75 17.74
C PHE A 701 -14.03 -11.16 17.69
N GLU A 702 -14.22 -11.82 16.55
CA GLU A 702 -13.57 -13.09 16.23
C GLU A 702 -13.35 -13.18 14.70
N PHE A 703 -12.11 -13.41 14.29
CA PHE A 703 -11.72 -13.75 12.93
C PHE A 703 -11.47 -15.27 12.87
N LYS A 704 -12.03 -15.96 11.88
CA LYS A 704 -11.95 -17.43 11.71
C LYS A 704 -11.53 -17.78 10.30
N GLY A 705 -10.56 -18.68 10.15
CA GLY A 705 -10.23 -19.25 8.85
C GLY A 705 -11.34 -20.18 8.36
N ASP A 706 -11.86 -19.93 7.16
CA ASP A 706 -12.81 -20.82 6.50
C ASP A 706 -12.21 -22.22 6.35
N ASN A 707 -13.05 -23.26 6.44
CA ASN A 707 -12.65 -24.67 6.34
C ASN A 707 -11.48 -25.10 7.28
N GLY A 708 -11.28 -24.41 8.40
CA GLY A 708 -10.16 -24.69 9.31
C GLY A 708 -8.83 -24.10 8.84
N GLY A 709 -8.87 -23.07 7.99
CA GLY A 709 -7.72 -22.32 7.52
C GLY A 709 -6.80 -21.83 8.64
N LYS A 710 -5.50 -22.02 8.46
CA LYS A 710 -4.46 -21.64 9.42
C LYS A 710 -4.11 -20.15 9.34
N LEU A 711 -3.79 -19.52 10.47
CA LEU A 711 -3.30 -18.15 10.55
C LEU A 711 -1.90 -18.06 9.95
N LEU A 712 -1.75 -17.23 8.91
CA LEU A 712 -0.51 -16.98 8.16
C LEU A 712 0.15 -15.65 8.54
N GLY A 713 -0.50 -14.81 9.35
CA GLY A 713 -0.02 -13.46 9.63
C GLY A 713 -1.01 -12.59 10.39
N PHE A 714 -0.50 -11.56 11.06
CA PHE A 714 -1.27 -10.48 11.68
C PHE A 714 -1.06 -9.17 10.93
N HIS A 715 -2.05 -8.29 10.89
CA HIS A 715 -1.88 -6.90 10.45
C HIS A 715 -2.66 -5.98 11.36
N GLY A 716 -2.39 -4.68 11.34
CA GLY A 716 -3.07 -3.76 12.25
C GLY A 716 -2.34 -2.45 12.43
N ARG A 717 -2.58 -1.83 13.57
CA ARG A 717 -1.94 -0.58 13.99
C ARG A 717 -1.43 -0.71 15.42
N ALA A 718 -0.22 -0.22 15.68
CA ALA A 718 0.38 -0.25 17.00
C ALA A 718 1.34 0.94 17.23
N GLY A 719 1.39 1.40 18.47
CA GLY A 719 2.36 2.38 18.94
C GLY A 719 2.70 2.14 20.41
N HIS A 720 2.13 2.96 21.29
CA HIS A 720 2.23 2.73 22.75
C HIS A 720 1.40 1.53 23.22
N ALA A 721 0.38 1.14 22.46
CA ALA A 721 -0.42 -0.07 22.65
C ALA A 721 -0.72 -0.71 21.28
N ILE A 722 -1.57 -1.75 21.24
CA ILE A 722 -2.16 -2.24 20.00
C ILE A 722 -3.47 -1.49 19.77
N ASP A 723 -3.45 -0.55 18.82
CA ASP A 723 -4.59 0.28 18.46
C ASP A 723 -5.63 -0.55 17.69
N ALA A 724 -5.19 -1.34 16.69
CA ALA A 724 -6.06 -2.22 15.91
C ALA A 724 -5.37 -3.52 15.48
N ILE A 725 -6.16 -4.57 15.25
CA ILE A 725 -5.68 -5.92 14.91
C ILE A 725 -6.56 -6.59 13.84
N GLY A 726 -5.92 -7.34 12.96
CA GLY A 726 -6.48 -8.11 11.86
C GLY A 726 -5.61 -9.34 11.60
N ALA A 727 -6.14 -10.28 10.83
CA ALA A 727 -5.54 -11.60 10.60
C ALA A 727 -5.57 -11.99 9.11
N TYR A 728 -4.61 -12.79 8.68
CA TYR A 728 -4.67 -13.52 7.41
C TYR A 728 -4.79 -15.01 7.69
N PHE A 729 -5.84 -15.64 7.16
CA PHE A 729 -6.00 -17.10 7.23
C PHE A 729 -5.79 -17.72 5.85
N ASP A 730 -5.20 -18.90 5.81
CA ASP A 730 -5.35 -19.81 4.68
C ASP A 730 -6.84 -20.11 4.45
N THR A 731 -7.20 -20.60 3.27
CA THR A 731 -8.60 -20.89 2.90
C THR A 731 -9.10 -22.26 3.36
N GLY A 732 -8.20 -23.03 3.99
CA GLY A 732 -8.42 -24.43 4.34
C GLY A 732 -8.43 -25.33 3.11
N SER A 733 -8.05 -26.59 3.29
CA SER A 733 -8.31 -27.62 2.29
C SER A 733 -9.77 -28.06 2.41
N GLU A 734 -10.60 -27.84 1.39
CA GLU A 734 -11.86 -28.58 1.29
C GLU A 734 -11.55 -30.09 1.35
N PRO A 735 -12.40 -30.89 2.01
CA PRO A 735 -12.23 -32.34 2.03
C PRO A 735 -12.44 -32.89 0.62
N SER A 736 -11.33 -33.11 -0.10
CA SER A 736 -11.33 -33.69 -1.44
C SER A 736 -12.04 -35.04 -1.41
N SER A 737 -13.18 -35.14 -2.07
CA SER A 737 -14.07 -36.30 -2.04
C SER A 737 -13.59 -37.47 -2.92
N ASP A 738 -12.33 -37.86 -2.76
CA ASP A 738 -11.69 -38.99 -3.45
C ASP A 738 -11.15 -40.03 -2.46
N SER A 739 -12.08 -40.73 -1.81
CA SER A 739 -11.82 -42.07 -1.27
C SER A 739 -13.04 -42.97 -1.44
N LYS A 740 -13.21 -43.52 -2.65
CA LYS A 740 -14.16 -44.62 -2.91
C LYS A 740 -13.67 -45.92 -2.28
N SER A 741 -14.06 -46.19 -1.03
CA SER A 741 -14.22 -47.53 -0.42
C SER A 741 -14.64 -47.36 1.05
N GLY A 742 -15.72 -47.93 1.57
CA GLY A 742 -16.68 -48.86 0.96
C GLY A 742 -18.06 -48.78 1.64
N LYS A 743 -18.97 -49.62 1.15
CA LYS A 743 -20.43 -49.56 1.37
C LYS A 743 -20.82 -49.94 2.82
N GLY A 744 -21.57 -49.06 3.49
CA GLY A 744 -22.17 -49.32 4.81
C GLY A 744 -23.40 -48.43 5.03
N THR A 745 -24.59 -48.99 4.79
CA THR A 745 -25.87 -48.28 4.83
C THR A 745 -26.39 -48.17 6.26
N GLU A 746 -26.82 -46.98 6.71
CA GLU A 746 -28.17 -46.76 7.26
C GLU A 746 -28.48 -45.27 7.53
N SER A 747 -29.77 -44.94 7.41
CA SER A 747 -30.39 -43.62 7.66
C SER A 747 -30.28 -43.22 9.15
N SER A 748 -30.44 -41.96 9.58
CA SER A 748 -31.48 -41.01 9.17
C SER A 748 -31.21 -39.54 9.55
N SER A 749 -31.99 -38.65 8.95
CA SER A 749 -32.29 -37.26 9.36
C SER A 749 -32.49 -37.08 10.88
N THR A 750 -32.30 -35.90 11.49
CA THR A 750 -33.20 -34.73 11.33
C THR A 750 -32.57 -33.39 11.76
N THR A 751 -33.17 -32.32 11.23
CA THR A 751 -32.88 -30.87 11.23
C THR A 751 -32.91 -30.14 12.60
N GLN A 752 -32.53 -28.84 12.57
CA GLN A 752 -32.94 -27.73 13.46
C GLN A 752 -32.22 -27.61 14.83
N GLN A 753 -31.97 -26.42 15.41
CA GLN A 753 -31.98 -25.03 14.90
C GLN A 753 -31.17 -24.08 15.83
N SER A 754 -30.79 -22.91 15.31
CA SER A 754 -30.22 -21.73 16.00
C SER A 754 -30.72 -21.43 17.43
N GLY A 755 -29.81 -21.03 18.32
CA GLY A 755 -30.09 -20.33 19.59
C GLY A 755 -28.99 -19.34 19.97
N LYS A 756 -29.30 -18.03 19.97
CA LYS A 756 -28.36 -16.89 20.18
C LYS A 756 -28.70 -16.14 21.48
N VAL A 757 -27.82 -16.17 22.48
CA VAL A 757 -27.79 -15.31 23.71
C VAL A 757 -26.32 -15.31 24.21
N THR A 758 -25.48 -14.32 23.93
CA THR A 758 -25.26 -13.03 24.65
C THR A 758 -24.82 -13.12 26.12
N ASP A 759 -23.53 -12.82 26.33
CA ASP A 759 -23.00 -11.78 27.23
C ASP A 759 -22.33 -12.13 28.59
N SER A 760 -21.20 -11.42 28.78
CA SER A 760 -20.45 -10.95 29.97
C SER A 760 -20.23 -11.79 31.25
N GLY A 761 -18.97 -11.76 31.75
CA GLY A 761 -18.62 -12.29 33.09
C GLY A 761 -17.11 -12.44 33.39
N SER A 762 -16.35 -11.35 33.49
CA SER A 762 -14.89 -11.38 33.74
C SER A 762 -14.48 -11.62 35.20
N SER A 763 -13.41 -12.40 35.47
CA SER A 763 -12.41 -12.08 36.53
C SER A 763 -11.08 -12.89 36.52
N THR A 764 -10.04 -12.25 35.97
CA THR A 764 -8.65 -12.09 36.49
C THR A 764 -7.85 -13.13 37.33
N GLN A 765 -6.56 -13.28 36.91
CA GLN A 765 -5.32 -13.65 37.66
C GLN A 765 -5.12 -15.15 38.05
N LYS A 766 -3.91 -15.72 38.08
CA LYS A 766 -2.53 -15.24 37.79
C LYS A 766 -1.64 -16.44 37.34
N GLY A 767 -0.62 -16.22 36.50
CA GLY A 767 0.10 -17.30 35.80
C GLY A 767 1.36 -17.88 36.47
N GLY A 768 2.01 -18.82 35.77
CA GLY A 768 3.31 -19.42 36.11
C GLY A 768 3.98 -20.11 34.90
N LYS A 769 5.28 -19.85 34.68
CA LYS A 769 6.11 -20.36 33.56
C LYS A 769 6.40 -21.88 33.65
N GLY A 770 6.53 -22.57 32.51
CA GLY A 770 7.15 -23.92 32.48
C GLY A 770 6.95 -24.78 31.22
N THR A 771 7.75 -24.54 30.19
CA THR A 771 8.21 -25.49 29.14
C THR A 771 7.44 -26.80 28.86
N GLY A 772 6.76 -26.83 27.71
CA GLY A 772 6.88 -27.88 26.69
C GLY A 772 6.49 -29.33 27.05
N SER A 773 5.23 -29.70 26.73
CA SER A 773 4.91 -31.02 26.15
C SER A 773 3.60 -30.90 25.36
N VAL A 774 3.61 -31.35 24.10
CA VAL A 774 2.44 -31.35 23.22
C VAL A 774 1.37 -32.29 23.77
N SER A 775 0.12 -31.83 23.93
CA SER A 775 -0.99 -32.69 24.33
C SER A 775 -2.07 -32.76 23.25
N ASN A 776 -2.37 -33.98 22.77
CA ASN A 776 -3.44 -34.23 21.77
C ASN A 776 -4.83 -34.28 22.44
N THR A 777 -5.17 -33.27 23.24
CA THR A 777 -6.19 -33.40 24.29
C THR A 777 -7.42 -32.52 24.07
N LYS A 778 -8.53 -33.13 23.64
CA LYS A 778 -9.84 -32.47 23.50
C LYS A 778 -10.41 -32.13 24.89
N ARG A 779 -10.81 -30.88 25.11
CA ARG A 779 -11.55 -30.45 26.30
C ARG A 779 -13.05 -30.82 26.15
N LEU A 780 -13.64 -31.41 27.18
CA LEU A 780 -15.09 -31.54 27.36
C LEU A 780 -15.55 -30.49 28.37
N ASP A 781 -16.67 -29.83 28.12
CA ASP A 781 -17.21 -28.82 29.03
C ASP A 781 -17.57 -29.39 30.41
N ALA A 782 -17.56 -28.52 31.41
CA ALA A 782 -17.89 -28.90 32.78
C ALA A 782 -19.40 -29.10 32.93
N GLN A 783 -19.80 -30.26 33.44
CA GLN A 783 -21.18 -30.64 33.68
C GLN A 783 -21.48 -30.59 35.18
N GLY A 784 -22.69 -30.13 35.53
CA GLY A 784 -23.09 -29.77 36.90
C GLY A 784 -23.28 -28.26 37.06
N GLY A 785 -23.22 -27.77 38.30
CA GLY A 785 -23.41 -26.35 38.62
C GLY A 785 -22.21 -25.45 38.28
N LYS A 786 -22.51 -24.23 37.83
CA LYS A 786 -21.52 -23.14 37.63
C LYS A 786 -21.24 -22.31 38.90
N GLY A 787 -21.63 -22.81 40.07
CA GLY A 787 -21.39 -22.14 41.36
C GLY A 787 -19.95 -22.31 41.85
N GLY A 788 -19.44 -21.33 42.58
CA GLY A 788 -18.08 -21.37 43.12
C GLY A 788 -17.00 -20.86 42.16
N ASN A 789 -15.74 -21.11 42.52
CA ASN A 789 -14.58 -20.67 41.74
C ASN A 789 -14.31 -21.64 40.60
N GLN A 790 -14.07 -21.12 39.40
CA GLN A 790 -13.57 -21.92 38.29
C GLN A 790 -12.15 -22.43 38.59
N TRP A 791 -11.87 -23.65 38.17
CA TRP A 791 -10.55 -24.26 38.28
C TRP A 791 -10.25 -25.12 37.05
N ASP A 792 -8.98 -25.23 36.68
CA ASP A 792 -8.53 -26.00 35.53
C ASP A 792 -7.13 -26.56 35.82
N ASP A 793 -6.96 -27.88 35.77
CA ASP A 793 -5.67 -28.51 36.06
C ASP A 793 -4.74 -28.53 34.84
N GLY A 794 -5.29 -28.22 33.65
CA GLY A 794 -4.65 -28.41 32.35
C GLY A 794 -4.88 -29.80 31.76
N GLY A 795 -4.75 -29.88 30.43
CA GLY A 795 -4.84 -31.14 29.68
C GLY A 795 -3.49 -31.81 29.41
N ASP A 796 -2.37 -31.21 29.81
CA ASP A 796 -1.02 -31.58 29.32
C ASP A 796 -0.34 -32.74 30.06
N TYR A 797 -1.16 -33.64 30.59
CA TYR A 797 -0.76 -34.87 31.29
C TYR A 797 -0.91 -36.10 30.38
N TYR A 798 -0.15 -37.16 30.68
CA TYR A 798 -0.22 -38.45 29.98
C TYR A 798 -1.36 -39.33 30.49
N GLY A 799 -1.84 -39.08 31.72
CA GLY A 799 -2.94 -39.78 32.36
C GLY A 799 -3.10 -39.43 33.84
N VAL A 800 -4.15 -39.97 34.46
CA VAL A 800 -4.47 -39.85 35.90
C VAL A 800 -3.99 -41.13 36.61
N THR A 801 -3.28 -41.02 37.72
CA THR A 801 -2.83 -42.16 38.56
C THR A 801 -3.62 -42.33 39.85
N LYS A 802 -4.19 -41.25 40.39
CA LYS A 802 -4.97 -41.29 41.64
C LYS A 802 -6.07 -40.25 41.62
N ILE A 803 -7.22 -40.60 42.19
CA ILE A 803 -8.33 -39.69 42.46
C ILE A 803 -8.69 -39.81 43.93
N LEU A 804 -8.70 -38.69 44.65
CA LEU A 804 -9.13 -38.62 46.05
C LEU A 804 -10.45 -37.83 46.12
N VAL A 805 -11.46 -38.42 46.75
CA VAL A 805 -12.81 -37.85 46.87
C VAL A 805 -13.20 -37.80 48.35
N ALA A 806 -13.44 -36.62 48.90
CA ALA A 806 -14.00 -36.44 50.24
C ALA A 806 -15.52 -36.25 50.16
N VAL A 807 -16.24 -37.14 50.82
CA VAL A 807 -17.71 -37.22 50.80
C VAL A 807 -18.27 -36.77 52.15
N GLY A 808 -19.21 -35.84 52.11
CA GLY A 808 -20.00 -35.40 53.26
C GLY A 808 -21.45 -35.18 52.85
N ARG A 809 -21.93 -33.93 52.80
CA ARG A 809 -23.26 -33.61 52.22
C ARG A 809 -23.20 -33.46 50.68
N GLY A 810 -22.65 -34.48 50.03
CA GLY A 810 -22.26 -34.48 48.61
C GLY A 810 -20.74 -34.63 48.48
N ILE A 811 -20.21 -34.30 47.31
CA ILE A 811 -18.76 -34.27 47.06
C ILE A 811 -18.23 -32.94 47.61
N GLU A 812 -17.74 -32.96 48.85
CA GLU A 812 -17.18 -31.80 49.54
C GLU A 812 -15.81 -31.41 48.99
N GLN A 813 -14.98 -32.40 48.59
CA GLN A 813 -13.68 -32.11 48.01
C GLN A 813 -13.23 -33.21 47.01
N ILE A 814 -12.53 -32.83 45.95
CA ILE A 814 -11.84 -33.75 45.03
C ILE A 814 -10.41 -33.28 44.74
N SER A 815 -9.47 -34.22 44.58
CA SER A 815 -8.13 -33.97 44.04
C SER A 815 -7.67 -35.11 43.14
N PHE A 816 -6.67 -34.83 42.32
CA PHE A 816 -6.16 -35.73 41.29
C PHE A 816 -4.63 -35.79 41.35
N GLU A 817 -4.07 -36.97 41.04
CA GLU A 817 -2.66 -37.15 40.76
C GLU A 817 -2.50 -37.49 39.28
N TYR A 818 -1.64 -36.76 38.59
CA TYR A 818 -1.43 -36.87 37.16
C TYR A 818 0.00 -37.25 36.81
N VAL A 819 0.21 -37.92 35.68
CA VAL A 819 1.54 -38.21 35.14
C VAL A 819 1.94 -37.16 34.11
N LYS A 820 3.08 -36.49 34.31
CA LYS A 820 3.72 -35.61 33.33
C LYS A 820 5.19 -36.00 33.16
N ASN A 821 5.61 -36.28 31.93
CA ASN A 821 7.00 -36.62 31.59
C ASN A 821 7.58 -37.77 32.46
N GLY A 822 6.76 -38.77 32.77
CA GLY A 822 7.13 -39.91 33.61
C GLY A 822 7.12 -39.67 35.13
N GLN A 823 6.78 -38.45 35.59
CA GLN A 823 6.67 -38.10 37.01
C GLN A 823 5.21 -37.90 37.43
N THR A 824 4.85 -38.30 38.64
CA THR A 824 3.53 -38.02 39.24
C THR A 824 3.50 -36.64 39.90
N LYS A 825 2.41 -35.90 39.72
CA LYS A 825 2.16 -34.59 40.33
C LYS A 825 0.75 -34.57 40.92
N GLU A 826 0.65 -34.26 42.21
CA GLU A 826 -0.63 -33.99 42.87
C GLU A 826 -1.12 -32.60 42.48
N ALA A 827 -2.35 -32.52 41.98
CA ALA A 827 -3.06 -31.26 41.75
C ALA A 827 -3.71 -30.79 43.07
N PRO A 828 -3.80 -29.48 43.32
CA PRO A 828 -4.43 -28.99 44.54
C PRO A 828 -5.89 -29.45 44.63
N ALA A 829 -6.42 -29.58 45.84
CA ALA A 829 -7.79 -30.01 46.01
C ALA A 829 -8.82 -28.92 45.60
N ARG A 830 -10.04 -29.36 45.29
CA ARG A 830 -11.19 -28.54 44.86
C ARG A 830 -12.34 -28.78 45.81
N GLY A 831 -12.91 -27.74 46.40
CA GLY A 831 -13.88 -27.88 47.50
C GLY A 831 -13.21 -27.93 48.88
N VAL A 832 -14.00 -27.89 49.95
CA VAL A 832 -13.53 -27.78 51.33
C VAL A 832 -13.96 -29.00 52.14
N ARG A 833 -13.01 -29.89 52.44
CA ARG A 833 -13.24 -31.07 53.28
C ARG A 833 -13.69 -30.68 54.69
N GLY A 834 -14.89 -31.10 55.08
CA GLY A 834 -15.41 -31.00 56.44
C GLY A 834 -14.68 -31.92 57.45
N ARG A 835 -14.88 -31.66 58.75
CA ARG A 835 -14.26 -32.47 59.83
C ARG A 835 -14.75 -33.93 59.90
N ARG A 836 -15.87 -34.26 59.23
CA ARG A 836 -16.49 -35.60 59.25
C ARG A 836 -16.55 -36.28 57.88
N SER A 837 -15.90 -35.72 56.86
CA SER A 837 -15.96 -36.29 55.50
C SER A 837 -15.22 -37.62 55.41
N THR A 838 -15.86 -38.60 54.77
CA THR A 838 -15.25 -39.89 54.44
C THR A 838 -14.38 -39.74 53.21
N ILE A 839 -13.13 -40.18 53.25
CA ILE A 839 -12.26 -40.18 52.06
C ILE A 839 -12.42 -41.49 51.30
N GLY A 840 -12.68 -41.37 50.00
CA GLY A 840 -12.45 -42.38 48.99
C GLY A 840 -11.16 -42.11 48.22
N THR A 841 -10.41 -43.16 47.90
CA THR A 841 -9.31 -43.11 46.92
C THR A 841 -9.61 -44.09 45.79
N PHE A 842 -9.26 -43.72 44.57
CA PHE A 842 -9.30 -44.58 43.37
C PHE A 842 -7.94 -44.50 42.68
N GLU A 843 -7.19 -45.60 42.71
CA GLU A 843 -5.85 -45.70 42.10
C GLU A 843 -5.93 -46.33 40.72
N ILE A 844 -5.12 -45.83 39.80
CA ILE A 844 -5.13 -46.15 38.37
C ILE A 844 -3.70 -46.51 37.96
N SER A 845 -3.49 -47.76 37.54
CA SER A 845 -2.16 -48.34 37.23
C SER A 845 -1.63 -47.89 35.86
N HIS A 846 -1.30 -46.61 35.75
CA HIS A 846 -0.75 -46.00 34.53
C HIS A 846 0.58 -46.67 34.09
N PRO A 847 0.86 -46.86 32.78
CA PRO A 847 0.05 -46.46 31.62
C PRO A 847 -1.00 -47.49 31.18
N ASN A 848 -0.91 -48.73 31.65
CA ASN A 848 -1.72 -49.85 31.16
C ASN A 848 -3.20 -49.74 31.60
N GLU A 849 -3.43 -49.13 32.76
CA GLU A 849 -4.75 -48.68 33.18
C GLU A 849 -4.89 -47.16 32.97
N TYR A 850 -6.01 -46.74 32.39
CA TYR A 850 -6.32 -45.34 32.14
C TYR A 850 -7.83 -45.09 32.27
N LEU A 851 -8.19 -43.87 32.68
CA LEU A 851 -9.57 -43.48 32.90
C LEU A 851 -10.30 -43.31 31.55
N LEU A 852 -11.46 -43.93 31.39
CA LEU A 852 -12.32 -43.85 30.21
C LEU A 852 -13.48 -42.88 30.41
N SER A 853 -14.16 -42.98 31.56
CA SER A 853 -15.33 -42.15 31.83
C SER A 853 -15.48 -41.76 33.29
N VAL A 854 -16.10 -40.60 33.51
CA VAL A 854 -16.70 -40.23 34.80
C VAL A 854 -18.22 -40.18 34.64
N LYS A 855 -18.93 -40.80 35.59
CA LYS A 855 -20.38 -40.71 35.72
C LYS A 855 -20.71 -40.11 37.07
N GLY A 856 -21.77 -39.32 37.17
CA GLY A 856 -22.22 -38.74 38.42
C GLY A 856 -23.54 -38.01 38.26
N TRP A 857 -23.95 -37.31 39.31
CA TRP A 857 -25.10 -36.41 39.25
C TRP A 857 -24.96 -35.25 40.24
N SER A 858 -25.54 -34.12 39.87
CA SER A 858 -25.74 -32.97 40.76
C SER A 858 -27.15 -32.96 41.34
N ASP A 859 -27.27 -32.61 42.61
CA ASP A 859 -28.54 -32.40 43.31
C ASP A 859 -29.25 -31.10 42.86
N SER A 860 -30.43 -30.84 43.42
CA SER A 860 -31.20 -29.60 43.20
C SER A 860 -30.51 -28.32 43.70
N SER A 861 -29.42 -28.44 44.49
CA SER A 861 -28.52 -27.32 44.84
C SER A 861 -27.41 -27.11 43.80
N ASN A 862 -27.44 -27.84 42.69
CA ASN A 862 -26.42 -27.85 41.63
C ASN A 862 -25.02 -28.21 42.14
N LYS A 863 -24.93 -29.08 43.15
CA LYS A 863 -23.68 -29.62 43.69
C LYS A 863 -23.56 -31.10 43.35
N ILE A 864 -22.36 -31.57 42.99
CA ILE A 864 -22.17 -33.00 42.70
C ILE A 864 -22.46 -33.78 43.97
N ALA A 865 -23.53 -34.55 43.97
CA ALA A 865 -23.96 -35.38 45.10
C ALA A 865 -23.32 -36.77 45.04
N GLY A 866 -22.99 -37.24 43.83
CA GLY A 866 -22.48 -38.57 43.58
C GLY A 866 -21.59 -38.66 42.34
N ILE A 867 -20.56 -39.51 42.39
CA ILE A 867 -19.57 -39.69 41.31
C ILE A 867 -18.96 -41.11 41.29
N GLN A 868 -18.70 -41.63 40.10
CA GLN A 868 -18.09 -42.93 39.82
C GLN A 868 -17.13 -42.82 38.63
N PHE A 869 -16.02 -43.55 38.73
CA PHE A 869 -14.93 -43.52 37.75
C PHE A 869 -14.82 -44.90 37.07
N LYS A 870 -14.59 -44.94 35.77
CA LYS A 870 -14.39 -46.18 35.01
C LYS A 870 -13.09 -46.09 34.21
N THR A 871 -12.21 -47.06 34.39
CA THR A 871 -11.01 -47.27 33.58
C THR A 871 -11.27 -48.33 32.51
N ASN A 872 -10.28 -48.60 31.67
CA ASN A 872 -10.27 -49.74 30.76
C ASN A 872 -10.25 -51.12 31.47
N THR A 873 -9.90 -51.19 32.76
CA THR A 873 -9.81 -52.46 33.51
C THR A 873 -10.79 -52.62 34.66
N LYS A 874 -11.31 -51.53 35.25
CA LYS A 874 -12.25 -51.59 36.40
C LYS A 874 -13.16 -50.37 36.50
N THR A 875 -14.24 -50.51 37.26
CA THR A 875 -15.08 -49.39 37.70
C THR A 875 -14.89 -49.19 39.20
N SER A 876 -14.80 -47.93 39.65
CA SER A 876 -14.74 -47.61 41.07
C SER A 876 -16.05 -47.98 41.77
N LYS A 877 -16.01 -48.09 43.10
CA LYS A 877 -17.24 -47.94 43.88
C LYS A 877 -17.83 -46.55 43.65
N TYR A 878 -19.12 -46.40 43.94
CA TYR A 878 -19.76 -45.10 43.94
C TYR A 878 -19.23 -44.26 45.13
N TYR A 879 -18.93 -42.98 44.91
CA TYR A 879 -18.57 -42.02 45.95
C TYR A 879 -19.67 -40.96 46.04
N GLY A 880 -20.12 -40.60 47.24
CA GLY A 880 -21.29 -39.74 47.42
C GLY A 880 -22.58 -40.54 47.59
N PHE A 881 -23.71 -39.90 47.29
CA PHE A 881 -25.04 -40.51 47.38
C PHE A 881 -25.46 -41.12 46.04
N GLU A 882 -26.00 -42.35 46.08
CA GLU A 882 -26.63 -42.95 44.89
C GLU A 882 -27.91 -42.19 44.54
N LYS A 883 -28.19 -42.07 43.23
CA LYS A 883 -29.33 -41.32 42.71
C LYS A 883 -30.64 -42.04 43.06
N LEU A 884 -31.49 -41.44 43.89
CA LEU A 884 -32.79 -42.02 44.21
C LEU A 884 -33.80 -41.78 43.07
N PRO A 885 -34.71 -42.73 42.78
CA PRO A 885 -35.74 -42.53 41.77
C PRO A 885 -36.68 -41.38 42.13
N GLY A 886 -36.75 -40.36 41.28
CA GLY A 886 -37.66 -39.22 41.43
C GLY A 886 -37.05 -37.93 42.00
N GLU A 887 -35.75 -37.90 42.31
CA GLU A 887 -35.07 -36.67 42.73
C GLU A 887 -34.68 -35.80 41.52
N GLU A 888 -35.00 -34.50 41.58
CA GLU A 888 -34.52 -33.51 40.60
C GLU A 888 -32.99 -33.44 40.64
N SER A 889 -32.37 -33.81 39.53
CA SER A 889 -30.93 -34.03 39.44
C SER A 889 -30.43 -33.84 38.00
N THR A 890 -29.21 -33.33 37.87
CA THR A 890 -28.53 -33.20 36.57
C THR A 890 -27.48 -34.31 36.44
N ASP A 891 -27.63 -35.19 35.46
CA ASP A 891 -26.65 -36.26 35.23
C ASP A 891 -25.36 -35.72 34.60
N ILE A 892 -24.23 -36.28 35.05
CA ILE A 892 -22.88 -35.96 34.59
C ILE A 892 -22.32 -37.20 33.88
N LEU A 893 -21.93 -37.03 32.62
CA LEU A 893 -21.24 -38.03 31.81
C LEU A 893 -20.08 -37.38 31.04
N LEU A 894 -18.87 -37.62 31.54
CA LEU A 894 -17.63 -37.28 30.84
C LEU A 894 -17.09 -38.56 30.21
N GLU A 895 -17.42 -38.80 28.94
CA GLU A 895 -17.00 -39.98 28.17
C GLU A 895 -16.81 -39.58 26.70
N VAL A 896 -15.76 -40.08 26.06
CA VAL A 896 -15.61 -40.06 24.60
C VAL A 896 -15.16 -41.43 24.16
N LYS A 897 -15.87 -42.02 23.20
CA LYS A 897 -15.55 -43.34 22.66
C LYS A 897 -14.09 -43.39 22.18
N ASP A 898 -13.42 -44.51 22.50
CA ASP A 898 -12.06 -44.85 22.07
C ASP A 898 -10.97 -43.85 22.51
N LYS A 899 -11.21 -43.12 23.61
CA LYS A 899 -10.28 -42.13 24.19
C LYS A 899 -10.18 -42.25 25.72
N LYS A 900 -9.13 -41.65 26.28
CA LYS A 900 -8.85 -41.62 27.73
C LYS A 900 -8.93 -40.21 28.31
N ILE A 901 -9.39 -40.09 29.55
CA ILE A 901 -9.29 -38.86 30.34
C ILE A 901 -7.86 -38.72 30.88
N VAL A 902 -7.29 -37.53 30.74
CA VAL A 902 -5.93 -37.21 31.20
C VAL A 902 -5.86 -36.01 32.15
N GLY A 903 -6.88 -35.15 32.20
CA GLY A 903 -6.93 -33.96 33.05
C GLY A 903 -8.37 -33.57 33.37
N PHE A 904 -8.56 -32.69 34.35
CA PHE A 904 -9.88 -32.19 34.78
C PHE A 904 -9.92 -30.66 34.92
N HIS A 905 -11.13 -30.12 34.82
CA HIS A 905 -11.47 -28.74 35.15
C HIS A 905 -12.91 -28.68 35.70
N GLY A 906 -13.36 -27.54 36.19
CA GLY A 906 -14.73 -27.40 36.69
C GLY A 906 -14.94 -26.16 37.56
N PHE A 907 -15.93 -26.24 38.43
CA PHE A 907 -16.23 -25.21 39.43
C PHE A 907 -16.36 -25.84 40.82
N ALA A 908 -15.86 -25.14 41.85
CA ALA A 908 -15.94 -25.59 43.24
C ALA A 908 -16.01 -24.41 44.23
N ASP A 909 -16.88 -24.54 45.23
CA ASP A 909 -16.98 -23.65 46.40
C ASP A 909 -16.46 -24.34 47.68
N SER A 910 -17.28 -24.40 48.71
CA SER A 910 -17.23 -25.39 49.79
C SER A 910 -17.39 -26.84 49.32
N HIS A 911 -18.01 -27.06 48.15
CA HIS A 911 -18.27 -28.38 47.54
C HIS A 911 -17.75 -28.38 46.09
N VAL A 912 -17.79 -29.53 45.41
CA VAL A 912 -17.57 -29.62 43.96
C VAL A 912 -18.90 -29.40 43.24
N ASN A 913 -18.99 -28.36 42.41
CA ASN A 913 -20.24 -27.95 41.77
C ASN A 913 -20.37 -28.60 40.37
N SER A 914 -19.29 -28.64 39.60
CA SER A 914 -19.22 -29.27 38.29
C SER A 914 -17.85 -29.85 37.97
N LEU A 915 -17.81 -30.77 37.00
CA LEU A 915 -16.60 -31.41 36.51
C LEU A 915 -16.62 -31.51 34.99
N GLY A 916 -15.51 -31.17 34.35
CA GLY A 916 -15.20 -31.35 32.93
C GLY A 916 -13.84 -32.03 32.77
N ALA A 917 -13.55 -32.58 31.60
CA ALA A 917 -12.39 -33.46 31.38
C ALA A 917 -11.58 -33.10 30.13
N TYR A 918 -10.28 -33.36 30.17
CA TYR A 918 -9.40 -33.39 29.01
C TYR A 918 -9.22 -34.82 28.51
N ILE A 919 -9.35 -35.02 27.21
CA ILE A 919 -9.50 -36.31 26.56
C ILE A 919 -8.40 -36.51 25.51
N ALA A 920 -7.49 -37.45 25.74
CA ALA A 920 -6.46 -37.86 24.79
C ALA A 920 -6.87 -39.14 24.02
N PRO A 921 -6.36 -39.37 22.80
CA PRO A 921 -6.36 -40.71 22.20
C PRO A 921 -5.75 -41.75 23.16
N VAL A 922 -6.29 -42.97 23.13
CA VAL A 922 -5.53 -44.13 23.59
C VAL A 922 -4.44 -44.38 22.54
N ALA A 923 -3.18 -44.43 22.95
CA ALA A 923 -2.11 -44.87 22.07
C ALA A 923 -2.17 -46.40 21.95
N ASN A 924 -2.13 -46.90 20.72
CA ASN A 924 -1.97 -48.34 20.42
C ASN A 924 -0.53 -48.79 20.68
#